data_AF-A0A4Q9GSE5-F1
#
_entry.id   AF-A0A4Q9GSE5-F1
#
_cell.length_a   1.000
_cell.length_b   1.000
_cell.length_c   1.000
_cell.angle_alpha   90.00
_cell.angle_beta   90.00
_cell.angle_gamma   90.00
#
_symmetry.space_group_name_H-M   'P 1'
#
loop_
_entity.id
_entity.type
_entity.pdbx_description
1 polymer ?
#
loop_
_entity_poly.entity_id
_entity_poly.type
_entity_poly.pdbx_seq_one_letter_code
_entity_poly.pdbx_strand_id
1 'polypeptide(L)'
;MSILGHTAKELATQYADPAWRERYSKISDLLQILGDCIIPNDYAVSGDINSALALSAEGAKMKDRLIRKEHIPAMEAHLMCALTFGHKELFIDVELTDVEKLASAISSQLVERKIRFPYSYGRDIYDAYSVLFEDEKDVLTLDETFRLIDEVPAGVFQYGTFVLGPYGILNSATSRFVHFSRQVPAFHCAQSTCNAVHPIRLTTGYDATINDERKKLHRILDEESDQTADWWGLALEVRDFAGSYYGDHHSGTVVALIGDCLSDTEFSSLLVYLLDSTKGAFREVVKDALGTGSARDMVAKLTRAEMQQIALLAEESWLTQGLDYLVRAGEIHIPKGEIRRPVTNIRRSSGAFNLVPELGHFGVRFVSSDPGFASLRERRLLHKLYLKDDLTDTEELDWQLRGFDSDDLDERLENFFRSTDPRSALRRMVLARKTNMIMACEEVGLEDGEHLSDSDLVETILWKLGFAVHFEDDPHGYFWDLHQRISALTQSSRISGIGESETFRGVASLYFTELEGLLIDSLAFGTWALLTDHTSEFSPFSYDNEHDRLLGLSRLQVAHDLSGNEHENFDFTSDKMDLYSLVRGFGILSKELARLEQDRSASARSAGSFPQFEGKTELKSFVFRSTVPYLDLTDASRVRLREGLSQITNQMISPVEVNQVRNDYSHYRRTSPEIDRMANALDAIGTAVREIENLGLARLLCAPSGFESDAWGRSQHKFSGPRSVEHLFARPSSYDWMGLPGLNQPQYIVRSAGFAEPNEVLRFTQRFESEFSRMWNGYPIRRAATVSIPVGSDEVDNHSENQR
;
A
#
# COMPACT_ATOMS: atom_id res chain seq x y z
N MET A 1 9.21 52.57 -7.06
CA MET A 1 8.81 51.55 -6.07
C MET A 1 7.40 51.14 -6.45
N SER A 2 7.25 50.02 -7.16
CA SER A 2 5.93 49.47 -7.49
C SER A 2 5.27 49.02 -6.18
N ILE A 3 4.04 49.46 -5.93
CA ILE A 3 3.28 49.09 -4.75
C ILE A 3 2.76 47.68 -5.02
N LEU A 4 3.49 46.66 -4.56
CA LEU A 4 2.98 45.29 -4.54
C LEU A 4 1.75 45.24 -3.62
N GLY A 5 0.70 44.51 -4.03
CA GLY A 5 -0.48 44.28 -3.20
C GLY A 5 -0.16 43.52 -1.90
N HIS A 6 -1.12 43.51 -0.96
CA HIS A 6 -0.92 42.94 0.37
C HIS A 6 -0.65 41.43 0.33
N THR A 7 0.38 40.99 1.04
CA THR A 7 0.69 39.56 1.19
C THR A 7 -0.27 38.89 2.19
N ALA A 8 -0.41 37.55 2.13
CA ALA A 8 -1.24 36.80 3.07
C ALA A 8 -0.91 37.08 4.56
N LYS A 9 0.37 37.30 4.90
CA LYS A 9 0.82 37.63 6.26
C LYS A 9 0.41 39.03 6.71
N GLU A 10 0.47 40.01 5.80
CA GLU A 10 0.01 41.37 6.07
C GLU A 10 -1.51 41.38 6.29
N LEU A 11 -2.24 40.69 5.42
CA LEU A 11 -3.68 40.51 5.55
C LEU A 11 -4.04 39.79 6.86
N ALA A 12 -3.30 38.74 7.23
CA ALA A 12 -3.54 38.04 8.50
C ALA A 12 -3.38 39.00 9.68
N THR A 13 -2.37 39.87 9.66
CA THR A 13 -2.17 40.88 10.71
C THR A 13 -3.30 41.91 10.74
N GLN A 14 -3.78 42.34 9.58
CA GLN A 14 -4.88 43.29 9.44
C GLN A 14 -6.22 42.72 9.94
N TYR A 15 -6.50 41.46 9.62
CA TYR A 15 -7.72 40.74 9.98
C TYR A 15 -7.44 39.76 11.11
N ALA A 16 -7.07 40.27 12.29
CA ALA A 16 -6.66 39.46 13.43
C ALA A 16 -7.82 38.82 14.23
N ASP A 17 -9.07 39.25 14.01
CA ASP A 17 -10.23 38.74 14.74
C ASP A 17 -10.51 37.25 14.44
N PRO A 18 -10.45 36.36 15.44
CA PRO A 18 -10.70 34.93 15.27
C PRO A 18 -12.11 34.61 14.73
N ALA A 19 -13.14 35.34 15.15
CA ALA A 19 -14.52 35.07 14.73
C ALA A 19 -14.72 35.40 13.24
N TRP A 20 -14.18 36.54 12.81
CA TRP A 20 -14.14 36.93 11.40
C TRP A 20 -13.38 35.90 10.55
N ARG A 21 -12.21 35.46 11.03
CA ARG A 21 -11.36 34.46 10.37
C ARG A 21 -12.05 33.11 10.19
N GLU A 22 -12.77 32.64 11.21
CA GLU A 22 -13.54 31.39 11.12
C GLU A 22 -14.63 31.49 10.03
N ARG A 23 -15.41 32.58 10.03
CA ARG A 23 -16.42 32.83 8.98
C ARG A 23 -15.79 32.92 7.60
N TYR A 24 -14.68 33.64 7.49
CA TYR A 24 -13.91 33.77 6.25
C TYR A 24 -13.45 32.42 5.71
N SER A 25 -12.92 31.54 6.57
CA SER A 25 -12.52 30.19 6.18
C SER A 25 -13.73 29.41 5.65
N LYS A 26 -14.85 29.42 6.37
CA LYS A 26 -16.06 28.71 5.94
C LYS A 26 -16.60 29.20 4.59
N ILE A 27 -16.62 30.52 4.38
CA ILE A 27 -17.04 31.10 3.09
C ILE A 27 -16.08 30.69 1.96
N SER A 28 -14.77 30.77 2.20
CA SER A 28 -13.78 30.35 1.20
C SER A 28 -13.88 28.87 0.84
N ASP A 29 -14.14 27.99 1.82
CA ASP A 29 -14.41 26.56 1.57
C ASP A 29 -15.64 26.33 0.69
N LEU A 30 -16.76 26.98 1.01
CA LEU A 30 -18.00 26.86 0.23
C LEU A 30 -17.85 27.41 -1.21
N LEU A 31 -17.08 28.48 -1.39
CA LEU A 31 -16.79 29.03 -2.72
C LEU A 31 -15.82 28.15 -3.51
N GLN A 32 -14.86 27.50 -2.83
CA GLN A 32 -13.97 26.55 -3.48
C GLN A 32 -14.74 25.32 -3.98
N ILE A 33 -15.72 24.83 -3.22
CA ILE A 33 -16.65 23.78 -3.68
C ILE A 33 -17.31 24.19 -5.01
N LEU A 34 -17.84 25.42 -5.09
CA LEU A 34 -18.45 25.93 -6.31
C LEU A 34 -17.45 26.12 -7.46
N GLY A 35 -16.19 26.45 -7.14
CA GLY A 35 -15.10 26.55 -8.12
C GLY A 35 -14.70 25.21 -8.75
N ASP A 36 -14.66 24.16 -7.93
CA ASP A 36 -14.14 22.84 -8.32
C ASP A 36 -15.19 21.98 -9.02
N CYS A 37 -16.48 22.20 -8.73
CA CYS A 37 -17.58 21.38 -9.24
C CYS A 37 -17.64 21.26 -10.78
N ILE A 38 -18.26 20.19 -11.26
CA ILE A 38 -18.57 19.98 -12.68
C ILE A 38 -20.03 20.40 -12.94
N ILE A 39 -20.26 21.23 -13.95
CA ILE A 39 -21.58 21.74 -14.35
C ILE A 39 -21.83 21.49 -15.84
N PRO A 40 -23.09 21.35 -16.27
CA PRO A 40 -23.44 21.28 -17.70
C PRO A 40 -23.36 22.66 -18.36
N ASN A 41 -23.37 22.70 -19.69
CA ASN A 41 -23.30 23.94 -20.47
C ASN A 41 -24.55 24.83 -20.32
N ASP A 42 -25.71 24.27 -19.96
CA ASP A 42 -26.96 24.99 -19.73
C ASP A 42 -27.16 25.40 -18.26
N TYR A 43 -26.13 25.27 -17.42
CA TYR A 43 -26.19 25.61 -16.00
C TYR A 43 -26.49 27.10 -15.79
N ALA A 44 -27.52 27.36 -14.99
CA ALA A 44 -27.90 28.69 -14.52
C ALA A 44 -27.64 28.82 -13.01
N VAL A 45 -27.14 29.98 -12.57
CA VAL A 45 -26.85 30.23 -11.16
C VAL A 45 -28.16 30.23 -10.35
N SER A 46 -28.20 29.53 -9.21
CA SER A 46 -29.37 29.54 -8.33
C SER A 46 -29.59 30.90 -7.65
N GLY A 47 -30.86 31.30 -7.52
CA GLY A 47 -31.28 32.46 -6.74
C GLY A 47 -30.90 32.34 -5.26
N ASP A 48 -30.95 31.13 -4.73
CA ASP A 48 -30.67 30.87 -3.32
C ASP A 48 -29.20 31.14 -2.98
N ILE A 49 -28.27 30.71 -3.84
CA ILE A 49 -26.83 30.99 -3.69
C ILE A 49 -26.59 32.51 -3.68
N ASN A 50 -27.15 33.23 -4.65
CA ASN A 50 -26.99 34.68 -4.73
C ASN A 50 -27.59 35.40 -3.52
N SER A 51 -28.71 34.91 -3.01
CA SER A 51 -29.38 35.50 -1.84
C SER A 51 -28.66 35.23 -0.52
N ALA A 52 -27.73 34.27 -0.48
CA ALA A 52 -26.91 33.96 0.69
C ALA A 52 -25.59 34.76 0.69
N LEU A 53 -25.10 35.17 -0.49
CA LEU A 53 -23.85 35.90 -0.65
C LEU A 53 -24.06 37.42 -0.57
N ALA A 54 -23.45 38.07 0.41
CA ALA A 54 -23.39 39.52 0.49
C ALA A 54 -22.09 40.02 -0.16
N LEU A 55 -22.20 40.94 -1.12
CA LEU A 55 -21.03 41.61 -1.70
C LEU A 55 -20.63 42.81 -0.86
N SER A 56 -19.33 43.05 -0.73
CA SER A 56 -18.78 44.27 -0.15
C SER A 56 -19.09 45.49 -1.05
N ALA A 57 -18.75 46.69 -0.59
CA ALA A 57 -18.86 47.90 -1.40
C ALA A 57 -18.06 47.81 -2.72
N GLU A 58 -16.87 47.21 -2.69
CA GLU A 58 -16.05 47.00 -3.89
C GLU A 58 -16.61 45.88 -4.77
N GLY A 59 -17.08 44.78 -4.19
CA GLY A 59 -17.75 43.72 -4.94
C GLY A 59 -19.02 44.21 -5.65
N ALA A 60 -19.80 45.08 -5.00
CA ALA A 60 -20.99 45.70 -5.58
C ALA A 60 -20.65 46.64 -6.75
N LYS A 61 -19.58 47.45 -6.63
CA LYS A 61 -19.08 48.28 -7.73
C LYS A 61 -18.63 47.42 -8.92
N MET A 62 -17.90 46.33 -8.65
CA MET A 62 -17.45 45.42 -9.69
C MET A 62 -18.64 44.74 -10.38
N LYS A 63 -19.61 44.24 -9.62
CA LYS A 63 -20.86 43.68 -10.15
C LYS A 63 -21.60 44.68 -11.04
N ASP A 64 -21.76 45.92 -10.60
CA ASP A 64 -22.40 46.98 -11.38
C ASP A 64 -21.63 47.28 -12.68
N ARG A 65 -20.29 47.24 -12.65
CA ARG A 65 -19.45 47.37 -13.85
C ARG A 65 -19.70 46.22 -14.82
N LEU A 66 -19.69 44.97 -14.35
CA LEU A 66 -19.95 43.78 -15.16
C LEU A 66 -21.33 43.82 -15.81
N ILE A 67 -22.37 44.23 -15.06
CA ILE A 67 -23.75 44.32 -15.58
C ILE A 67 -23.87 45.45 -16.61
N ARG A 68 -23.38 46.65 -16.29
CA ARG A 68 -23.66 47.85 -17.10
C ARG A 68 -22.74 47.99 -18.30
N LYS A 69 -21.47 47.61 -18.18
CA LYS A 69 -20.45 47.75 -19.24
C LYS A 69 -20.25 46.48 -20.04
N GLU A 70 -20.15 45.34 -19.38
CA GLU A 70 -19.87 44.05 -20.03
C GLU A 70 -21.15 43.26 -20.41
N HIS A 71 -22.32 43.78 -20.01
CA HIS A 71 -23.65 43.22 -20.26
C HIS A 71 -23.83 41.80 -19.70
N ILE A 72 -23.15 41.48 -18.59
CA ILE A 72 -23.26 40.17 -17.94
C ILE A 72 -24.56 40.11 -17.11
N PRO A 73 -25.31 39.01 -17.17
CA PRO A 73 -26.50 38.82 -16.33
C PRO A 73 -26.20 38.99 -14.83
N ALA A 74 -27.16 39.54 -14.09
CA ALA A 74 -26.92 40.04 -12.74
C ALA A 74 -26.56 38.96 -11.70
N MET A 75 -27.08 37.75 -11.88
CA MET A 75 -26.85 36.61 -10.99
C MET A 75 -25.47 36.00 -11.19
N GLU A 76 -25.04 35.92 -12.45
CA GLU A 76 -23.74 35.45 -12.89
C GLU A 76 -22.67 36.45 -12.45
N ALA A 77 -22.86 37.75 -12.72
CA ALA A 77 -21.95 38.80 -12.27
C ALA A 77 -21.75 38.80 -10.75
N HIS A 78 -22.82 38.53 -9.97
CA HIS A 78 -22.74 38.46 -8.51
C HIS A 78 -21.90 37.27 -8.03
N LEU A 79 -22.16 36.07 -8.56
CA LEU A 79 -21.39 34.88 -8.21
C LEU A 79 -19.94 34.95 -8.73
N MET A 80 -19.69 35.55 -9.90
CA MET A 80 -18.33 35.75 -10.42
C MET A 80 -17.48 36.61 -9.48
N CYS A 81 -18.04 37.71 -8.97
CA CYS A 81 -17.37 38.53 -7.95
C CYS A 81 -17.05 37.69 -6.70
N ALA A 82 -17.99 36.87 -6.25
CA ALA A 82 -17.78 36.02 -5.08
C ALA A 82 -16.71 34.93 -5.32
N LEU A 83 -16.72 34.23 -6.46
CA LEU A 83 -15.75 33.18 -6.79
C LEU A 83 -14.33 33.72 -7.00
N THR A 84 -14.21 34.98 -7.43
CA THR A 84 -12.92 35.68 -7.48
C THR A 84 -12.43 36.06 -6.08
N PHE A 85 -13.35 36.13 -5.12
CA PHE A 85 -13.13 36.35 -3.70
C PHE A 85 -12.68 37.79 -3.36
N GLY A 86 -11.62 38.28 -4.00
CA GLY A 86 -11.15 39.66 -3.91
C GLY A 86 -10.06 39.97 -4.93
N HIS A 87 -9.69 41.25 -5.03
CA HIS A 87 -8.53 41.68 -5.82
C HIS A 87 -7.63 42.53 -4.93
N LYS A 88 -7.73 43.86 -5.00
CA LYS A 88 -7.12 44.76 -4.02
C LYS A 88 -7.82 44.69 -2.65
N GLU A 89 -9.14 44.72 -2.70
CA GLU A 89 -10.05 44.61 -1.56
C GLU A 89 -10.90 43.34 -1.74
N LEU A 90 -11.51 42.86 -0.65
CA LEU A 90 -12.48 41.76 -0.72
C LEU A 90 -13.72 42.18 -1.50
N PHE A 91 -14.22 41.28 -2.35
CA PHE A 91 -15.51 41.47 -3.03
C PHE A 91 -16.68 40.95 -2.20
N ILE A 92 -16.42 40.15 -1.18
CA ILE A 92 -17.42 39.57 -0.29
C ILE A 92 -17.44 40.32 1.03
N ASP A 93 -18.64 40.55 1.56
CA ASP A 93 -18.83 40.96 2.94
C ASP A 93 -18.96 39.71 3.82
N VAL A 94 -17.91 39.43 4.59
CA VAL A 94 -17.77 38.21 5.43
C VAL A 94 -18.78 38.19 6.59
N GLU A 95 -19.16 39.37 7.09
CA GLU A 95 -20.08 39.50 8.21
C GLU A 95 -21.52 39.30 7.75
N LEU A 96 -21.88 39.91 6.61
CA LEU A 96 -23.26 39.86 6.09
C LEU A 96 -23.57 38.60 5.28
N THR A 97 -22.57 37.86 4.80
CA THR A 97 -22.77 36.61 4.07
C THR A 97 -23.30 35.51 5.01
N ASP A 98 -24.39 34.85 4.62
CA ASP A 98 -25.03 33.78 5.39
C ASP A 98 -24.44 32.42 5.02
N VAL A 99 -23.53 31.93 5.87
CA VAL A 99 -22.79 30.67 5.67
C VAL A 99 -23.72 29.45 5.63
N GLU A 100 -24.70 29.38 6.54
CA GLU A 100 -25.60 28.22 6.65
C GLU A 100 -26.55 28.17 5.44
N LYS A 101 -27.09 29.32 5.05
CA LYS A 101 -27.94 29.41 3.86
C LYS A 101 -27.15 29.10 2.59
N LEU A 102 -25.88 29.53 2.49
CA LEU A 102 -25.01 29.20 1.37
C LEU A 102 -24.73 27.69 1.33
N ALA A 103 -24.35 27.08 2.45
CA ALA A 103 -24.13 25.64 2.54
C ALA A 103 -25.40 24.85 2.16
N SER A 104 -26.56 25.25 2.65
CA SER A 104 -27.86 24.64 2.29
C SER A 104 -28.17 24.77 0.80
N ALA A 105 -27.93 25.95 0.21
CA ALA A 105 -28.15 26.17 -1.22
C ALA A 105 -27.23 25.29 -2.10
N ILE A 106 -25.96 25.15 -1.73
CA ILE A 106 -25.01 24.28 -2.43
C ILE A 106 -25.38 22.81 -2.22
N SER A 107 -25.77 22.43 -1.00
CA SER A 107 -26.24 21.08 -0.64
C SER A 107 -27.41 20.65 -1.54
N SER A 108 -28.42 21.51 -1.71
CA SER A 108 -29.54 21.25 -2.61
C SER A 108 -29.10 21.03 -4.05
N GLN A 109 -28.13 21.83 -4.55
CA GLN A 109 -27.60 21.65 -5.90
C GLN A 109 -26.84 20.33 -6.11
N LEU A 110 -26.18 19.81 -5.06
CA LEU A 110 -25.51 18.51 -5.08
C LEU A 110 -26.55 17.38 -5.16
N VAL A 111 -27.53 17.40 -4.25
CA VAL A 111 -28.56 16.36 -4.13
C VAL A 111 -29.45 16.32 -5.38
N GLU A 112 -29.86 17.50 -5.88
CA GLU A 112 -30.64 17.63 -7.12
C GLU A 112 -29.81 17.34 -8.37
N ARG A 113 -28.52 17.06 -8.20
CA ARG A 113 -27.67 16.76 -9.33
C ARG A 113 -27.72 17.93 -10.34
N LYS A 114 -27.47 19.16 -9.90
CA LYS A 114 -27.16 20.33 -10.76
C LYS A 114 -25.66 20.62 -10.86
N ILE A 115 -24.94 20.38 -9.77
CA ILE A 115 -23.48 20.34 -9.76
C ILE A 115 -23.02 18.90 -9.48
N ARG A 116 -21.84 18.51 -9.96
CA ARG A 116 -21.33 17.12 -9.88
C ARG A 116 -19.94 17.04 -9.29
N PHE A 117 -19.75 15.95 -8.56
CA PHE A 117 -18.48 15.42 -8.09
C PHE A 117 -18.55 13.90 -8.27
N PRO A 118 -17.68 13.27 -9.07
CA PRO A 118 -17.67 11.81 -9.21
C PRO A 118 -16.94 11.14 -8.06
N TYR A 119 -17.39 9.95 -7.67
CA TYR A 119 -16.70 9.12 -6.68
C TYR A 119 -15.39 8.57 -7.25
N SER A 120 -14.28 8.80 -6.51
CA SER A 120 -12.92 8.50 -6.99
C SER A 120 -12.15 7.52 -6.09
N TYR A 121 -12.79 6.93 -5.08
CA TYR A 121 -12.17 5.94 -4.21
C TYR A 121 -12.50 4.53 -4.66
N GLY A 122 -11.62 3.58 -4.39
CA GLY A 122 -11.74 2.22 -4.88
C GLY A 122 -11.61 2.14 -6.40
N ARG A 123 -12.38 1.25 -7.01
CA ARG A 123 -12.25 0.86 -8.43
C ARG A 123 -13.35 1.40 -9.35
N ASP A 124 -14.43 1.98 -8.82
CA ASP A 124 -15.64 2.28 -9.59
C ASP A 124 -15.39 3.16 -10.82
N ILE A 125 -14.68 4.29 -10.66
CA ILE A 125 -14.38 5.20 -11.78
C ILE A 125 -13.37 4.61 -12.77
N TYR A 126 -12.43 3.82 -12.27
CA TYR A 126 -11.43 3.13 -13.09
C TYR A 126 -12.11 2.09 -13.99
N ASP A 127 -12.96 1.26 -13.40
CA ASP A 127 -13.69 0.22 -14.12
C ASP A 127 -14.70 0.83 -15.10
N ALA A 128 -15.48 1.84 -14.67
CA ALA A 128 -16.42 2.54 -15.55
C ALA A 128 -15.71 3.16 -16.76
N TYR A 129 -14.54 3.79 -16.56
CA TYR A 129 -13.74 4.32 -17.66
C TYR A 129 -13.26 3.23 -18.62
N SER A 130 -12.83 2.08 -18.09
CA SER A 130 -12.36 0.94 -18.89
C SER A 130 -13.45 0.34 -19.79
N VAL A 131 -14.71 0.38 -19.35
CA VAL A 131 -15.88 -0.11 -20.10
C VAL A 131 -16.34 0.90 -21.15
N LEU A 132 -16.33 2.19 -20.84
CA LEU A 132 -16.90 3.24 -21.70
C LEU A 132 -15.96 3.69 -22.84
N PHE A 133 -14.65 3.58 -22.64
CA PHE A 133 -13.66 4.15 -23.56
C PHE A 133 -12.58 3.12 -23.88
N GLU A 134 -12.35 2.86 -25.18
CA GLU A 134 -11.29 1.95 -25.65
C GLU A 134 -9.94 2.67 -25.87
N ASP A 135 -9.98 3.96 -26.25
CA ASP A 135 -8.79 4.78 -26.52
C ASP A 135 -8.22 5.48 -25.28
N GLU A 136 -6.88 5.61 -25.24
CA GLU A 136 -6.18 6.41 -24.24
C GLU A 136 -6.45 7.90 -24.49
N LYS A 137 -7.04 8.59 -23.51
CA LYS A 137 -7.34 10.04 -23.60
C LYS A 137 -6.88 10.75 -22.34
N ASP A 138 -6.14 11.83 -22.48
CA ASP A 138 -5.71 12.66 -21.33
C ASP A 138 -6.83 13.58 -20.83
N VAL A 139 -7.74 13.98 -21.71
CA VAL A 139 -8.84 14.91 -21.41
C VAL A 139 -10.13 14.38 -22.04
N LEU A 140 -11.20 14.35 -21.25
CA LEU A 140 -12.54 14.03 -21.76
C LEU A 140 -13.26 15.29 -22.22
N THR A 141 -14.04 15.18 -23.31
CA THR A 141 -15.01 16.21 -23.67
C THR A 141 -16.10 16.32 -22.60
N LEU A 142 -16.94 17.36 -22.67
CA LEU A 142 -18.03 17.53 -21.70
C LEU A 142 -19.02 16.35 -21.75
N ASP A 143 -19.44 15.94 -22.93
CA ASP A 143 -20.37 14.82 -23.10
C ASP A 143 -19.79 13.51 -22.59
N GLU A 144 -18.51 13.25 -22.86
CA GLU A 144 -17.80 12.08 -22.34
C GLU A 144 -17.62 12.13 -20.82
N THR A 145 -17.37 13.32 -20.27
CA THR A 145 -17.30 13.52 -18.82
C THR A 145 -18.66 13.16 -18.19
N PHE A 146 -19.77 13.68 -18.72
CA PHE A 146 -21.10 13.37 -18.20
C PHE A 146 -21.45 11.88 -18.35
N ARG A 147 -21.11 11.26 -19.49
CA ARG A 147 -21.26 9.81 -19.68
C ARG A 147 -20.49 9.00 -18.62
N LEU A 148 -19.28 9.41 -18.25
CA LEU A 148 -18.49 8.73 -17.21
C LEU A 148 -19.08 8.94 -15.81
N ILE A 149 -19.38 10.19 -15.45
CA ILE A 149 -19.84 10.51 -14.08
C ILE A 149 -21.24 9.95 -13.79
N ASP A 150 -22.05 9.69 -14.82
CA ASP A 150 -23.37 9.08 -14.67
C ASP A 150 -23.31 7.57 -14.33
N GLU A 151 -22.19 6.90 -14.65
CA GLU A 151 -21.96 5.48 -14.31
C GLU A 151 -21.40 5.27 -12.90
N VAL A 152 -21.01 6.34 -12.19
CA VAL A 152 -20.41 6.26 -10.85
C VAL A 152 -21.25 6.96 -9.77
N PRO A 153 -21.11 6.56 -8.50
CA PRO A 153 -21.78 7.25 -7.40
C PRO A 153 -21.35 8.72 -7.24
N ALA A 154 -22.13 9.46 -6.44
CA ALA A 154 -21.74 10.81 -6.02
C ALA A 154 -20.45 10.75 -5.19
N GLY A 155 -19.51 11.63 -5.52
CA GLY A 155 -18.21 11.69 -4.87
C GLY A 155 -18.25 12.30 -3.48
N VAL A 156 -17.32 11.84 -2.65
CA VAL A 156 -17.21 12.25 -1.24
C VAL A 156 -15.91 13.00 -1.03
N PHE A 157 -16.02 14.25 -0.61
CA PHE A 157 -14.88 15.15 -0.45
C PHE A 157 -15.08 15.97 0.83
N GLN A 158 -14.04 16.64 1.30
CA GLN A 158 -14.13 17.51 2.46
C GLN A 158 -13.31 18.77 2.25
N TYR A 159 -13.98 19.92 2.38
CA TYR A 159 -13.43 21.27 2.30
C TYR A 159 -13.57 21.93 3.66
N GLY A 160 -12.47 21.97 4.41
CA GLY A 160 -12.50 22.41 5.80
C GLY A 160 -13.40 21.50 6.64
N THR A 161 -14.45 22.06 7.25
CA THR A 161 -15.44 21.29 8.03
C THR A 161 -16.59 20.75 7.18
N PHE A 162 -16.70 21.13 5.90
CA PHE A 162 -17.82 20.72 5.05
C PHE A 162 -17.52 19.41 4.32
N VAL A 163 -18.28 18.36 4.62
CA VAL A 163 -18.20 17.05 3.97
C VAL A 163 -19.31 16.93 2.93
N LEU A 164 -18.94 16.83 1.67
CA LEU A 164 -19.88 16.62 0.56
C LEU A 164 -20.07 15.15 0.27
N GLY A 165 -21.24 14.78 -0.24
CA GLY A 165 -21.53 13.43 -0.69
C GLY A 165 -23.01 13.20 -1.03
N PRO A 166 -23.49 11.94 -1.01
CA PRO A 166 -24.88 11.59 -1.29
C PRO A 166 -25.93 12.35 -0.46
N TYR A 167 -25.63 12.73 0.77
CA TYR A 167 -26.51 13.50 1.66
C TYR A 167 -26.38 15.02 1.48
N GLY A 168 -25.72 15.49 0.43
CA GLY A 168 -25.41 16.90 0.22
C GLY A 168 -24.20 17.33 1.05
N ILE A 169 -24.27 18.49 1.72
CA ILE A 169 -23.22 19.00 2.62
C ILE A 169 -23.59 18.70 4.07
N LEU A 170 -22.68 18.06 4.79
CA LEU A 170 -22.72 17.83 6.24
C LEU A 170 -21.53 18.50 6.92
N ASN A 171 -21.63 18.77 8.22
CA ASN A 171 -20.56 19.40 9.00
C ASN A 171 -19.80 18.35 9.84
N SER A 172 -18.49 18.26 9.62
CA SER A 172 -17.58 17.49 10.47
C SER A 172 -17.06 18.34 11.62
N ALA A 173 -16.79 17.70 12.76
CA ALA A 173 -16.14 18.34 13.91
C ALA A 173 -14.66 18.65 13.64
N THR A 174 -14.06 17.99 12.65
CA THR A 174 -12.64 18.15 12.30
C THR A 174 -12.52 18.75 10.91
N SER A 175 -11.55 19.65 10.73
CA SER A 175 -11.23 20.23 9.43
C SER A 175 -10.27 19.30 8.68
N ARG A 176 -10.55 19.01 7.40
CA ARG A 176 -9.64 18.26 6.52
C ARG A 176 -9.58 18.87 5.15
N PHE A 177 -8.47 18.59 4.46
CA PHE A 177 -8.21 19.03 3.10
C PHE A 177 -8.27 17.82 2.16
N VAL A 178 -9.49 17.36 1.86
CA VAL A 178 -9.75 16.21 0.98
C VAL A 178 -10.53 16.71 -0.23
N HIS A 179 -9.92 17.64 -0.97
CA HIS A 179 -10.56 18.34 -2.07
C HIS A 179 -10.75 17.44 -3.29
N PHE A 180 -11.75 17.78 -4.09
CA PHE A 180 -11.92 17.17 -5.39
C PHE A 180 -10.87 17.69 -6.36
N SER A 181 -10.33 16.77 -7.17
CA SER A 181 -9.54 17.10 -8.35
C SER A 181 -10.25 16.59 -9.59
N ARG A 182 -10.34 17.44 -10.62
CA ARG A 182 -10.82 17.01 -11.95
C ARG A 182 -9.87 16.03 -12.62
N GLN A 183 -8.66 15.82 -12.08
CA GLN A 183 -7.80 14.72 -12.49
C GLN A 183 -8.13 13.47 -11.69
N VAL A 184 -8.73 12.47 -12.33
CA VAL A 184 -9.21 11.23 -11.70
C VAL A 184 -8.44 10.01 -12.22
N PRO A 185 -8.20 8.98 -11.39
CA PRO A 185 -7.55 7.74 -11.84
C PRO A 185 -8.42 7.00 -12.85
N ALA A 186 -7.85 6.49 -13.93
CA ALA A 186 -8.65 6.00 -15.05
C ALA A 186 -8.17 4.72 -15.72
N PHE A 187 -6.87 4.59 -16.04
CA PHE A 187 -6.41 3.41 -16.80
C PHE A 187 -4.95 3.05 -16.55
N HIS A 188 -4.60 1.81 -16.90
CA HIS A 188 -3.23 1.39 -17.17
C HIS A 188 -3.05 1.24 -18.68
N CYS A 189 -1.93 1.73 -19.19
CA CYS A 189 -1.60 1.53 -20.60
C CYS A 189 -1.36 0.05 -20.91
N ALA A 190 -1.35 -0.27 -22.20
CA ALA A 190 -1.12 -1.63 -22.70
C ALA A 190 0.28 -2.19 -22.35
N GLN A 191 1.22 -1.34 -21.94
CA GLN A 191 2.58 -1.75 -21.60
C GLN A 191 2.60 -2.55 -20.30
N SER A 192 2.95 -3.83 -20.36
CA SER A 192 3.07 -4.71 -19.20
C SER A 192 4.04 -4.21 -18.13
N THR A 193 5.02 -3.38 -18.51
CA THR A 193 6.03 -2.81 -17.62
C THR A 193 5.57 -1.54 -16.89
N CYS A 194 4.52 -0.87 -17.36
CA CYS A 194 4.00 0.32 -16.70
C CYS A 194 3.03 -0.08 -15.58
N ASN A 195 3.35 0.23 -14.34
CA ASN A 195 2.48 -0.03 -13.18
C ASN A 195 1.81 1.24 -12.64
N ALA A 196 1.87 2.34 -13.42
CA ALA A 196 1.28 3.59 -13.02
C ALA A 196 -0.20 3.65 -13.42
N VAL A 197 -1.03 4.13 -12.50
CA VAL A 197 -2.41 4.54 -12.80
C VAL A 197 -2.35 5.89 -13.51
N HIS A 198 -2.73 5.93 -14.77
CA HIS A 198 -2.79 7.17 -15.55
C HIS A 198 -4.08 7.93 -15.20
N PRO A 199 -3.97 9.23 -14.88
CA PRO A 199 -5.14 10.06 -14.65
C PRO A 199 -5.72 10.57 -15.97
N ILE A 200 -7.01 10.88 -15.97
CA ILE A 200 -7.66 11.69 -17.00
C ILE A 200 -8.17 12.99 -16.39
N ARG A 201 -8.26 14.04 -17.20
CA ARG A 201 -8.87 15.30 -16.81
C ARG A 201 -10.33 15.36 -17.26
N LEU A 202 -11.23 15.52 -16.29
CA LEU A 202 -12.64 15.78 -16.49
C LEU A 202 -12.87 17.25 -16.88
N THR A 203 -13.85 17.47 -17.76
CA THR A 203 -14.20 18.80 -18.26
C THR A 203 -15.50 19.30 -17.62
N THR A 204 -15.57 20.60 -17.38
CA THR A 204 -16.78 21.29 -16.90
C THR A 204 -17.37 22.16 -18.03
N GLY A 205 -18.64 22.55 -17.92
CA GLY A 205 -19.32 23.34 -18.93
C GLY A 205 -18.68 24.71 -19.10
N TYR A 206 -17.83 24.86 -20.12
CA TYR A 206 -17.18 26.13 -20.45
C TYR A 206 -18.15 27.13 -21.06
N ASP A 207 -19.19 26.65 -21.74
CA ASP A 207 -20.20 27.50 -22.38
C ASP A 207 -21.33 27.90 -21.42
N ALA A 208 -21.31 27.39 -20.18
CA ALA A 208 -22.20 27.90 -19.14
C ALA A 208 -21.91 29.38 -18.93
N THR A 209 -22.96 30.21 -18.89
CA THR A 209 -22.84 31.68 -18.83
C THR A 209 -21.89 32.14 -17.72
N ILE A 210 -21.91 31.47 -16.57
CA ILE A 210 -21.03 31.76 -15.43
C ILE A 210 -19.53 31.54 -15.71
N ASN A 211 -19.18 30.65 -16.63
CA ASN A 211 -17.80 30.32 -16.99
C ASN A 211 -17.34 31.06 -18.24
N ASP A 212 -18.16 31.13 -19.29
CA ASP A 212 -17.81 31.81 -20.54
C ASP A 212 -17.48 33.30 -20.28
N GLU A 213 -18.29 33.94 -19.44
CA GLU A 213 -18.16 35.36 -19.15
C GLU A 213 -16.99 35.71 -18.20
N ARG A 214 -16.35 34.73 -17.53
CA ARG A 214 -15.21 34.99 -16.62
C ARG A 214 -14.02 35.64 -17.29
N LYS A 215 -13.80 35.36 -18.58
CA LYS A 215 -12.70 35.96 -19.35
C LYS A 215 -12.79 37.50 -19.36
N LYS A 216 -14.01 38.07 -19.32
CA LYS A 216 -14.22 39.52 -19.26
C LYS A 216 -13.82 40.08 -17.88
N LEU A 217 -14.17 39.38 -16.80
CA LEU A 217 -13.76 39.77 -15.44
C LEU A 217 -12.24 39.69 -15.28
N HIS A 218 -11.60 38.59 -15.69
CA HIS A 218 -10.14 38.47 -15.61
C HIS A 218 -9.44 39.60 -16.37
N ARG A 219 -9.89 39.93 -17.59
CA ARG A 219 -9.35 41.07 -18.35
C ARG A 219 -9.42 42.39 -17.58
N ILE A 220 -10.54 42.65 -16.88
CA ILE A 220 -10.72 43.85 -16.07
C ILE A 220 -9.74 43.88 -14.89
N LEU A 221 -9.48 42.73 -14.26
CA LEU A 221 -8.59 42.63 -13.11
C LEU A 221 -7.12 42.70 -13.53
N ASP A 222 -6.76 42.11 -14.67
CA ASP A 222 -5.41 42.14 -15.23
C ASP A 222 -4.95 43.57 -15.57
N GLU A 223 -5.88 44.47 -15.95
CA GLU A 223 -5.60 45.90 -16.13
C GLU A 223 -5.11 46.59 -14.83
N GLU A 224 -5.38 45.99 -13.66
CA GLU A 224 -5.06 46.51 -12.33
C GLU A 224 -4.05 45.61 -11.57
N SER A 225 -3.33 44.72 -12.28
CA SER A 225 -2.53 43.60 -11.72
C SER A 225 -1.52 43.98 -10.63
N ASP A 226 -1.01 45.20 -10.64
CA ASP A 226 -0.03 45.65 -9.64
C ASP A 226 -0.63 45.74 -8.23
N GLN A 227 -1.96 45.69 -8.08
CA GLN A 227 -2.68 45.90 -6.81
C GLN A 227 -3.29 44.63 -6.22
N THR A 228 -3.00 43.44 -6.75
CA THR A 228 -3.61 42.19 -6.30
C THR A 228 -3.13 41.78 -4.90
N ALA A 229 -4.07 41.60 -3.96
CA ALA A 229 -3.80 41.06 -2.62
C ALA A 229 -4.08 39.54 -2.57
N ASP A 230 -3.33 38.83 -1.74
CA ASP A 230 -3.35 37.36 -1.67
C ASP A 230 -4.42 36.81 -0.70
N TRP A 231 -5.69 36.97 -1.08
CA TRP A 231 -6.83 36.52 -0.27
C TRP A 231 -6.93 34.99 -0.14
N TRP A 232 -6.59 34.23 -1.19
CA TRP A 232 -6.54 32.77 -1.11
C TRP A 232 -5.39 32.30 -0.21
N GLY A 233 -4.23 32.97 -0.24
CA GLY A 233 -3.16 32.74 0.72
C GLY A 233 -3.59 33.04 2.16
N LEU A 234 -4.37 34.12 2.40
CA LEU A 234 -4.96 34.37 3.72
C LEU A 234 -5.85 33.22 4.19
N ALA A 235 -6.65 32.62 3.30
CA ALA A 235 -7.51 31.48 3.66
C ALA A 235 -6.67 30.29 4.14
N LEU A 236 -5.53 30.02 3.49
CA LEU A 236 -4.60 28.98 3.93
C LEU A 236 -3.96 29.32 5.29
N GLU A 237 -3.50 30.55 5.50
CA GLU A 237 -2.90 30.99 6.77
C GLU A 237 -3.89 30.90 7.93
N VAL A 238 -5.16 31.28 7.72
CA VAL A 238 -6.21 31.28 8.75
C VAL A 238 -6.58 29.87 9.21
N ARG A 239 -6.48 28.87 8.34
CA ARG A 239 -6.85 27.48 8.61
C ARG A 239 -5.87 26.75 9.53
N ASP A 240 -4.86 27.45 10.08
CA ASP A 240 -3.68 26.86 10.70
C ASP A 240 -3.07 25.75 9.81
N PHE A 241 -3.10 25.98 8.49
CA PHE A 241 -2.57 25.05 7.52
C PHE A 241 -1.10 24.77 7.83
N ALA A 242 -0.33 25.77 8.29
CA ALA A 242 1.04 25.57 8.70
C ALA A 242 1.15 24.56 9.86
N GLY A 243 0.39 24.70 10.95
CA GLY A 243 0.42 23.76 12.07
C GLY A 243 0.02 22.33 11.66
N SER A 244 -1.01 22.19 10.82
CA SER A 244 -1.46 20.89 10.34
C SER A 244 -0.51 20.27 9.29
N TYR A 245 0.04 21.08 8.39
CA TYR A 245 0.93 20.65 7.31
C TYR A 245 2.28 20.13 7.83
N TYR A 246 2.85 20.76 8.85
CA TYR A 246 4.09 20.29 9.48
C TYR A 246 3.84 19.23 10.56
N GLY A 247 2.58 18.84 10.79
CA GLY A 247 2.21 17.76 11.70
C GLY A 247 2.69 16.41 11.18
N ASP A 248 3.05 15.53 12.11
CA ASP A 248 3.53 14.18 11.78
C ASP A 248 2.57 13.07 12.17
N HIS A 249 1.35 13.37 12.66
CA HIS A 249 0.35 12.38 13.10
C HIS A 249 -1.06 12.58 12.52
N HIS A 250 -1.33 13.75 11.93
CA HIS A 250 -2.63 14.07 11.36
C HIS A 250 -2.52 14.04 9.83
N SER A 251 -3.24 13.14 9.18
CA SER A 251 -3.25 13.04 7.74
C SER A 251 -4.67 12.75 7.23
N GLY A 252 -5.23 13.73 6.51
CA GLY A 252 -6.49 13.56 5.78
C GLY A 252 -6.48 12.43 4.73
N THR A 253 -5.38 11.67 4.63
CA THR A 253 -5.18 10.52 3.77
C THR A 253 -5.82 9.24 4.31
N VAL A 254 -6.19 9.15 5.61
CA VAL A 254 -6.97 8.00 6.14
C VAL A 254 -8.25 7.76 5.30
N VAL A 255 -8.82 8.83 4.74
CA VAL A 255 -9.95 8.75 3.81
C VAL A 255 -9.66 7.87 2.59
N ALA A 256 -8.47 8.01 2.00
CA ALA A 256 -8.04 7.17 0.89
C ALA A 256 -7.76 5.73 1.32
N LEU A 257 -7.22 5.53 2.53
CA LEU A 257 -7.02 4.20 3.10
C LEU A 257 -8.35 3.46 3.26
N ILE A 258 -9.34 4.10 3.89
CA ILE A 258 -10.67 3.51 4.06
C ILE A 258 -11.33 3.24 2.69
N GLY A 259 -11.25 4.22 1.79
CA GLY A 259 -11.87 4.16 0.46
C GLY A 259 -11.24 3.15 -0.50
N ASP A 260 -9.95 2.84 -0.38
CA ASP A 260 -9.24 1.93 -1.30
C ASP A 260 -8.82 0.60 -0.65
N CYS A 261 -8.81 0.47 0.69
CA CYS A 261 -8.24 -0.71 1.38
C CYS A 261 -9.19 -1.57 2.19
N LEU A 262 -10.44 -1.13 2.38
CA LEU A 262 -11.46 -1.89 3.10
C LEU A 262 -12.53 -2.39 2.13
N SER A 263 -12.88 -3.67 2.22
CA SER A 263 -14.12 -4.18 1.62
C SER A 263 -15.35 -3.48 2.24
N ASP A 264 -16.50 -3.54 1.56
CA ASP A 264 -17.74 -2.94 2.09
C ASP A 264 -18.14 -3.53 3.45
N THR A 265 -17.85 -4.81 3.67
CA THR A 265 -18.05 -5.51 4.95
C THR A 265 -17.12 -4.98 6.04
N GLU A 266 -15.82 -4.87 5.77
CA GLU A 266 -14.85 -4.32 6.73
C GLU A 266 -15.17 -2.84 7.04
N PHE A 267 -15.59 -2.07 6.03
CA PHE A 267 -15.98 -0.68 6.19
C PHE A 267 -17.27 -0.54 7.02
N SER A 268 -18.26 -1.41 6.78
CA SER A 268 -19.47 -1.47 7.61
C SER A 268 -19.13 -1.75 9.08
N SER A 269 -18.20 -2.66 9.35
CA SER A 269 -17.73 -2.96 10.71
C SER A 269 -17.08 -1.75 11.38
N LEU A 270 -16.31 -0.94 10.64
CA LEU A 270 -15.76 0.32 11.15
C LEU A 270 -16.88 1.29 11.58
N LEU A 271 -17.89 1.50 10.74
CA LEU A 271 -19.00 2.39 11.10
C LEU A 271 -19.80 1.88 12.29
N VAL A 272 -20.04 0.56 12.37
CA VAL A 272 -20.70 -0.06 13.53
C VAL A 272 -19.89 0.20 14.82
N TYR A 273 -18.57 0.02 14.76
CA TYR A 273 -17.70 0.31 15.90
C TYR A 273 -17.78 1.79 16.31
N LEU A 274 -17.71 2.73 15.36
CA LEU A 274 -17.79 4.16 15.67
C LEU A 274 -19.12 4.54 16.34
N LEU A 275 -20.23 3.93 15.90
CA LEU A 275 -21.56 4.19 16.47
C LEU A 275 -21.73 3.67 17.90
N ASP A 276 -21.05 2.59 18.26
CA ASP A 276 -21.22 1.93 19.56
C ASP A 276 -20.13 2.28 20.58
N SER A 277 -18.89 2.54 20.13
CA SER A 277 -17.71 2.72 21.00
C SER A 277 -17.41 4.18 21.37
N THR A 278 -18.05 5.15 20.72
CA THR A 278 -17.81 6.60 20.97
C THR A 278 -18.73 7.20 22.05
N LYS A 279 -19.33 6.37 22.91
CA LYS A 279 -20.24 6.80 24.00
C LYS A 279 -21.39 7.71 23.52
N GLY A 280 -21.85 7.50 22.28
CA GLY A 280 -22.94 8.27 21.65
C GLY A 280 -22.50 9.55 20.95
N ALA A 281 -21.24 9.98 21.06
CA ALA A 281 -20.76 11.20 20.40
C ALA A 281 -20.88 11.11 18.88
N PHE A 282 -20.47 10.00 18.26
CA PHE A 282 -20.61 9.83 16.82
C PHE A 282 -22.07 9.72 16.37
N ARG A 283 -22.94 9.10 17.18
CA ARG A 283 -24.38 9.03 16.89
C ARG A 283 -25.03 10.41 16.81
N GLU A 284 -24.60 11.34 17.66
CA GLU A 284 -25.08 12.72 17.62
C GLU A 284 -24.62 13.45 16.35
N VAL A 285 -23.38 13.22 15.92
CA VAL A 285 -22.82 13.82 14.70
C VAL A 285 -23.57 13.36 13.44
N VAL A 286 -23.99 12.10 13.38
CA VAL A 286 -24.62 11.51 12.19
C VAL A 286 -26.15 11.53 12.20
N LYS A 287 -26.78 12.10 13.23
CA LYS A 287 -28.24 12.03 13.46
C LYS A 287 -29.10 12.58 12.32
N ASP A 288 -28.56 13.54 11.58
CA ASP A 288 -29.28 14.20 10.48
C ASP A 288 -29.18 13.40 9.17
N ALA A 289 -28.22 12.47 9.09
CA ALA A 289 -28.00 11.61 7.93
C ALA A 289 -28.48 10.17 8.15
N LEU A 290 -28.39 9.64 9.37
CA LEU A 290 -28.79 8.27 9.72
C LEU A 290 -30.00 8.25 10.65
N GLY A 291 -30.89 7.28 10.42
CA GLY A 291 -32.04 7.04 11.29
C GLY A 291 -31.65 6.49 12.68
N THR A 292 -32.64 6.31 13.56
CA THR A 292 -32.41 5.71 14.88
C THR A 292 -32.52 4.18 14.82
N GLY A 293 -31.69 3.47 15.59
CA GLY A 293 -31.70 2.02 15.62
C GLY A 293 -30.41 1.39 16.16
N SER A 294 -30.29 0.07 16.00
CA SER A 294 -29.02 -0.62 16.24
C SER A 294 -27.98 -0.17 15.21
N ALA A 295 -26.70 -0.13 15.59
CA ALA A 295 -25.65 0.33 14.68
C ALA A 295 -25.60 -0.50 13.39
N ARG A 296 -25.82 -1.82 13.50
CA ARG A 296 -25.89 -2.72 12.34
C ARG A 296 -27.04 -2.36 11.40
N ASP A 297 -28.24 -2.11 11.93
CA ASP A 297 -29.40 -1.77 11.10
C ASP A 297 -29.22 -0.41 10.40
N MET A 298 -28.57 0.54 11.06
CA MET A 298 -28.27 1.87 10.51
C MET A 298 -27.31 1.78 9.32
N VAL A 299 -26.36 0.85 9.34
CA VAL A 299 -25.29 0.74 8.31
C VAL A 299 -25.63 -0.26 7.20
N ALA A 300 -26.46 -1.27 7.47
CA ALA A 300 -26.67 -2.43 6.58
C ALA A 300 -27.12 -2.13 5.13
N LYS A 301 -27.67 -0.94 4.86
CA LYS A 301 -28.18 -0.54 3.54
C LYS A 301 -27.39 0.59 2.90
N LEU A 302 -26.32 1.05 3.54
CA LEU A 302 -25.53 2.16 3.03
C LEU A 302 -24.66 1.67 1.87
N THR A 303 -24.64 2.45 0.81
CA THR A 303 -23.67 2.32 -0.28
C THR A 303 -22.29 2.76 0.21
N ARG A 304 -21.24 2.36 -0.51
CA ARG A 304 -19.86 2.75 -0.18
C ARG A 304 -19.67 4.27 -0.11
N ALA A 305 -20.28 5.03 -1.02
CA ALA A 305 -20.24 6.49 -1.00
C ALA A 305 -20.95 7.07 0.24
N GLU A 306 -22.11 6.53 0.64
CA GLU A 306 -22.79 6.95 1.86
C GLU A 306 -21.94 6.62 3.10
N MET A 307 -21.39 5.39 3.18
CA MET A 307 -20.49 4.99 4.27
C MET A 307 -19.26 5.92 4.36
N GLN A 308 -18.68 6.28 3.22
CA GLN A 308 -17.56 7.22 3.15
C GLN A 308 -17.95 8.59 3.69
N GLN A 309 -19.07 9.16 3.25
CA GLN A 309 -19.50 10.48 3.74
C GLN A 309 -19.70 10.48 5.25
N ILE A 310 -20.35 9.44 5.79
CA ILE A 310 -20.57 9.29 7.23
C ILE A 310 -19.25 9.14 7.99
N ALA A 311 -18.31 8.34 7.48
CA ALA A 311 -17.01 8.14 8.10
C ALA A 311 -16.20 9.44 8.21
N LEU A 312 -16.28 10.33 7.22
CA LEU A 312 -15.59 11.63 7.24
C LEU A 312 -16.13 12.60 8.31
N LEU A 313 -17.32 12.33 8.88
CA LEU A 313 -17.83 13.11 10.01
C LEU A 313 -17.16 12.75 11.33
N ALA A 314 -16.54 11.57 11.42
CA ALA A 314 -15.80 11.15 12.60
C ALA A 314 -14.50 11.95 12.76
N GLU A 315 -13.96 11.99 13.97
CA GLU A 315 -12.60 12.47 14.21
C GLU A 315 -11.58 11.46 13.67
N GLU A 316 -10.39 11.94 13.30
CA GLU A 316 -9.37 11.06 12.71
C GLU A 316 -8.84 10.02 13.72
N SER A 317 -8.75 10.41 14.99
CA SER A 317 -8.39 9.53 16.11
C SER A 317 -9.37 8.37 16.26
N TRP A 318 -10.68 8.60 16.09
CA TRP A 318 -11.69 7.54 16.18
C TRP A 318 -11.58 6.56 15.01
N LEU A 319 -11.27 7.05 13.82
CA LEU A 319 -11.08 6.21 12.63
C LEU A 319 -9.85 5.30 12.80
N THR A 320 -8.72 5.85 13.23
CA THR A 320 -7.49 5.07 13.42
C THR A 320 -7.62 4.09 14.58
N GLN A 321 -8.14 4.52 15.72
CA GLN A 321 -8.40 3.65 16.88
C GLN A 321 -9.41 2.54 16.56
N GLY A 322 -10.47 2.85 15.81
CA GLY A 322 -11.45 1.86 15.39
C GLY A 322 -10.88 0.81 14.47
N LEU A 323 -10.07 1.22 13.48
CA LEU A 323 -9.36 0.27 12.62
C LEU A 323 -8.37 -0.59 13.40
N ASP A 324 -7.61 0.01 14.31
CA ASP A 324 -6.69 -0.71 15.18
C ASP A 324 -7.40 -1.75 16.04
N TYR A 325 -8.53 -1.37 16.65
CA TYR A 325 -9.35 -2.27 17.45
C TYR A 325 -9.88 -3.42 16.60
N LEU A 326 -10.46 -3.14 15.44
CA LEU A 326 -11.06 -4.17 14.59
C LEU A 326 -10.04 -5.16 14.03
N VAL A 327 -8.83 -4.70 13.71
CA VAL A 327 -7.73 -5.60 13.31
C VAL A 327 -7.30 -6.48 14.49
N ARG A 328 -7.09 -5.90 15.68
CA ARG A 328 -6.70 -6.66 16.88
C ARG A 328 -7.78 -7.66 17.33
N ALA A 329 -9.04 -7.29 17.19
CA ALA A 329 -10.19 -8.14 17.51
C ALA A 329 -10.41 -9.26 16.47
N GLY A 330 -9.72 -9.20 15.32
CA GLY A 330 -9.86 -10.17 14.23
C GLY A 330 -11.12 -9.98 13.38
N GLU A 331 -11.89 -8.91 13.59
CA GLU A 331 -13.06 -8.54 12.79
C GLU A 331 -12.65 -8.05 11.39
N ILE A 332 -11.48 -7.41 11.29
CA ILE A 332 -10.78 -7.13 10.03
C ILE A 332 -9.53 -8.02 9.99
N HIS A 333 -9.59 -9.10 9.21
CA HIS A 333 -8.47 -10.03 9.11
C HIS A 333 -7.42 -9.55 8.09
N ILE A 334 -6.22 -9.27 8.58
CA ILE A 334 -5.06 -8.92 7.75
C ILE A 334 -3.97 -9.97 7.98
N PRO A 335 -3.63 -10.78 6.97
CA PRO A 335 -2.54 -11.74 7.04
C PRO A 335 -1.23 -11.09 7.46
N LYS A 336 -0.43 -11.81 8.25
CA LYS A 336 0.90 -11.33 8.65
C LYS A 336 1.77 -11.10 7.41
N GLY A 337 2.31 -9.90 7.26
CA GLY A 337 3.10 -9.49 6.11
C GLY A 337 2.31 -8.74 5.04
N GLU A 338 0.97 -8.81 5.02
CA GLU A 338 0.16 -7.98 4.14
C GLU A 338 0.21 -6.52 4.64
N ILE A 339 0.53 -5.60 3.72
CA ILE A 339 0.46 -4.16 3.95
C ILE A 339 -0.48 -3.59 2.88
N ARG A 340 -1.68 -3.19 3.30
CA ARG A 340 -2.67 -2.58 2.43
C ARG A 340 -2.37 -1.08 2.28
N ARG A 341 -2.37 -0.60 1.04
CA ARG A 341 -2.08 0.79 0.66
C ARG A 341 -3.11 1.26 -0.37
N PRO A 342 -3.47 2.56 -0.39
CA PRO A 342 -4.33 3.09 -1.44
C PRO A 342 -3.77 2.77 -2.84
N VAL A 343 -4.64 2.29 -3.73
CA VAL A 343 -4.23 1.73 -5.03
C VAL A 343 -4.46 2.75 -6.14
N THR A 344 -5.70 3.22 -6.32
CA THR A 344 -6.04 4.25 -7.32
C THR A 344 -5.75 5.65 -6.79
N ASN A 345 -5.76 5.83 -5.46
CA ASN A 345 -5.41 7.08 -4.79
C ASN A 345 -3.98 7.09 -4.21
N ILE A 346 -3.06 6.28 -4.74
CA ILE A 346 -1.68 6.12 -4.25
C ILE A 346 -0.88 7.43 -4.13
N ARG A 347 -1.20 8.43 -4.95
CA ARG A 347 -0.53 9.73 -4.95
C ARG A 347 -1.03 10.68 -3.85
N ARG A 348 -2.07 10.28 -3.09
CA ARG A 348 -2.57 11.09 -1.98
C ARG A 348 -1.67 10.90 -0.77
N SER A 349 -0.94 11.96 -0.48
CA SER A 349 -0.10 12.11 0.71
C SER A 349 -0.47 13.40 1.43
N SER A 350 -0.02 13.54 2.69
CA SER A 350 -0.32 14.72 3.51
C SER A 350 0.93 15.32 4.13
N GLY A 351 0.93 16.65 4.24
CA GLY A 351 1.90 17.41 5.02
C GLY A 351 3.32 17.47 4.43
N ALA A 352 4.19 18.16 5.14
CA ALA A 352 5.60 18.37 4.79
C ALA A 352 6.40 17.07 4.67
N PHE A 353 5.99 16.04 5.42
CA PHE A 353 6.62 14.72 5.43
C PHE A 353 6.01 13.76 4.39
N ASN A 354 5.10 14.22 3.53
CA ASN A 354 4.51 13.39 2.47
C ASN A 354 3.91 12.08 3.03
N LEU A 355 3.13 12.17 4.12
CA LEU A 355 2.63 11.03 4.87
C LEU A 355 1.65 10.19 4.05
N VAL A 356 1.91 8.90 3.98
CA VAL A 356 1.07 7.89 3.34
C VAL A 356 0.52 6.94 4.40
N PRO A 357 -0.79 6.66 4.40
CA PRO A 357 -1.41 5.75 5.34
C PRO A 357 -1.23 4.31 4.88
N GLU A 358 -0.98 3.42 5.82
CA GLU A 358 -0.91 1.98 5.58
C GLU A 358 -1.70 1.24 6.64
N LEU A 359 -2.31 0.11 6.26
CA LEU A 359 -3.02 -0.79 7.15
C LEU A 359 -2.36 -2.16 7.11
N GLY A 360 -1.96 -2.68 8.27
CA GLY A 360 -1.31 -3.98 8.41
C GLY A 360 -1.84 -4.74 9.62
N HIS A 361 -1.21 -5.88 9.94
CA HIS A 361 -1.58 -6.74 11.07
C HIS A 361 -1.57 -6.03 12.44
N PHE A 362 -0.83 -4.92 12.57
CA PHE A 362 -0.75 -4.09 13.78
C PHE A 362 -1.66 -2.84 13.74
N GLY A 363 -2.58 -2.78 12.78
CA GLY A 363 -3.48 -1.65 12.56
C GLY A 363 -2.91 -0.58 11.64
N VAL A 364 -3.36 0.66 11.80
CA VAL A 364 -3.01 1.79 10.93
C VAL A 364 -1.65 2.38 11.28
N ARG A 365 -0.85 2.76 10.29
CA ARG A 365 0.32 3.63 10.48
C ARG A 365 0.40 4.70 9.39
N PHE A 366 1.26 5.68 9.63
CA PHE A 366 1.60 6.70 8.64
C PHE A 366 3.10 6.65 8.36
N VAL A 367 3.47 6.42 7.12
CA VAL A 367 4.87 6.34 6.66
C VAL A 367 5.23 7.56 5.83
N SER A 368 6.51 7.92 5.81
CA SER A 368 7.04 9.01 4.99
C SER A 368 8.04 8.46 3.97
N SER A 369 8.18 9.15 2.84
CA SER A 369 9.28 8.92 1.90
C SER A 369 10.63 9.45 2.40
N ASP A 370 10.64 10.29 3.45
CA ASP A 370 11.85 10.89 3.98
C ASP A 370 12.68 9.85 4.77
N PRO A 371 13.95 9.62 4.37
CA PRO A 371 14.81 8.68 5.07
C PRO A 371 15.00 9.07 6.54
N GLY A 372 14.81 8.11 7.46
CA GLY A 372 15.00 8.32 8.90
C GLY A 372 13.83 8.98 9.63
N PHE A 373 12.71 9.26 8.96
CA PHE A 373 11.52 9.83 9.59
C PHE A 373 11.00 8.99 10.79
N ALA A 374 10.95 7.67 10.65
CA ALA A 374 10.57 6.77 11.75
C ALA A 374 11.53 6.88 12.94
N SER A 375 12.84 7.03 12.70
CA SER A 375 13.84 7.25 13.74
C SER A 375 13.67 8.60 14.43
N LEU A 376 13.24 9.65 13.73
CA LEU A 376 12.92 10.94 14.37
C LEU A 376 11.72 10.82 15.32
N ARG A 377 10.69 10.06 14.93
CA ARG A 377 9.55 9.76 15.80
C ARG A 377 9.96 8.92 17.00
N GLU A 378 10.80 7.90 16.80
CA GLU A 378 11.36 7.09 17.88
C GLU A 378 12.10 7.97 18.89
N ARG A 379 12.98 8.85 18.41
CA ARG A 379 13.69 9.82 19.25
C ARG A 379 12.73 10.68 20.06
N ARG A 380 11.71 11.26 19.41
CA ARG A 380 10.70 12.06 20.11
C ARG A 380 9.98 11.26 21.18
N LEU A 381 9.55 10.04 20.87
CA LEU A 381 8.91 9.14 21.82
C LEU A 381 9.82 8.89 23.02
N LEU A 382 11.08 8.49 22.79
CA LEU A 382 12.02 8.15 23.84
C LEU A 382 12.40 9.36 24.70
N HIS A 383 12.47 10.56 24.13
CA HIS A 383 12.60 11.82 24.89
C HIS A 383 11.39 12.10 25.79
N LYS A 384 10.18 11.68 25.41
CA LYS A 384 8.97 11.84 26.25
C LYS A 384 8.91 10.86 27.42
N LEU A 385 9.63 9.73 27.35
CA LEU A 385 9.62 8.72 28.41
C LEU A 385 10.42 9.11 29.65
N TYR A 386 11.38 10.02 29.50
CA TYR A 386 12.30 10.46 30.55
C TYR A 386 12.30 11.99 30.62
N LEU A 387 11.69 12.54 31.68
CA LEU A 387 11.62 13.98 31.87
C LEU A 387 12.94 14.49 32.44
N LYS A 388 13.65 15.33 31.68
CA LYS A 388 14.96 15.89 32.08
C LYS A 388 14.94 16.69 33.39
N ASP A 389 13.79 17.25 33.74
CA ASP A 389 13.63 18.04 34.97
C ASP A 389 13.41 17.16 36.21
N ASP A 390 13.22 15.84 36.04
CA ASP A 390 13.13 14.86 37.13
C ASP A 390 14.48 14.16 37.33
N LEU A 391 15.06 14.33 38.53
CA LEU A 391 16.32 13.70 38.91
C LEU A 391 16.24 12.17 38.84
N THR A 392 15.09 11.59 39.17
CA THR A 392 14.89 10.12 39.15
C THR A 392 14.94 9.59 37.72
N ASP A 393 14.32 10.29 36.79
CA ASP A 393 14.32 9.93 35.36
C ASP A 393 15.71 10.10 34.75
N THR A 394 16.43 11.13 35.16
CA THR A 394 17.80 11.40 34.69
C THR A 394 18.78 10.31 35.16
N GLU A 395 18.71 9.91 36.43
CA GLU A 395 19.53 8.82 36.98
C GLU A 395 19.21 7.47 36.33
N GLU A 396 17.92 7.15 36.13
CA GLU A 396 17.50 5.93 35.46
C GLU A 396 17.94 5.92 33.99
N LEU A 397 17.79 7.05 33.27
CA LEU A 397 18.25 7.19 31.90
C LEU A 397 19.76 6.96 31.80
N ASP A 398 20.55 7.58 32.70
CA ASP A 398 22.00 7.39 32.72
C ASP A 398 22.38 5.91 32.93
N TRP A 399 21.71 5.25 33.87
CA TRP A 399 21.88 3.81 34.09
C TRP A 399 21.48 2.98 32.85
N GLN A 400 20.38 3.35 32.18
CA GLN A 400 19.96 2.71 30.94
C GLN A 400 20.89 3.03 29.77
N LEU A 401 21.75 4.04 29.84
CA LEU A 401 22.74 4.33 28.79
C LEU A 401 24.15 3.84 29.16
N ARG A 402 24.28 3.04 30.24
CA ARG A 402 25.55 2.38 30.56
C ARG A 402 26.05 1.57 29.36
N GLY A 403 27.31 1.82 28.98
CA GLY A 403 27.96 1.22 27.81
C GLY A 403 28.22 2.19 26.65
N PHE A 404 27.73 3.43 26.73
CA PHE A 404 28.09 4.50 25.80
C PHE A 404 29.07 5.47 26.46
N ASP A 405 30.25 5.62 25.86
CA ASP A 405 31.31 6.49 26.38
C ASP A 405 31.07 7.95 25.96
N SER A 406 30.64 8.79 26.90
CA SER A 406 30.65 10.26 26.82
C SER A 406 30.45 10.85 28.22
N ASP A 407 30.88 12.09 28.45
CA ASP A 407 30.64 12.80 29.72
C ASP A 407 29.26 13.50 29.76
N ASP A 408 28.60 13.64 28.60
CA ASP A 408 27.33 14.33 28.44
C ASP A 408 26.19 13.33 28.16
N LEU A 409 25.08 13.44 28.90
CA LEU A 409 23.96 12.53 28.78
C LEU A 409 23.27 12.65 27.41
N ASP A 410 23.21 13.87 26.85
CA ASP A 410 22.64 14.10 25.53
C ASP A 410 23.50 13.46 24.44
N GLU A 411 24.83 13.61 24.51
CA GLU A 411 25.75 12.92 23.60
C GLU A 411 25.67 11.37 23.74
N ARG A 412 25.54 10.82 24.97
CA ARG A 412 25.29 9.38 25.17
C ARG A 412 24.00 8.93 24.49
N LEU A 413 22.93 9.70 24.64
CA LEU A 413 21.63 9.42 24.06
C LEU A 413 21.66 9.49 22.51
N GLU A 414 22.36 10.48 21.94
CA GLU A 414 22.58 10.55 20.49
C GLU A 414 23.38 9.35 19.98
N ASN A 415 24.44 8.96 20.68
CA ASN A 415 25.25 7.79 20.33
C ASN A 415 24.44 6.50 20.41
N PHE A 416 23.56 6.38 21.41
CA PHE A 416 22.61 5.27 21.55
C PHE A 416 21.69 5.17 20.34
N PHE A 417 21.02 6.26 19.93
CA PHE A 417 20.14 6.27 18.75
C PHE A 417 20.87 5.95 17.44
N ARG A 418 22.14 6.32 17.32
CA ARG A 418 22.93 6.09 16.09
C ARG A 418 23.42 4.65 15.93
N SER A 419 23.58 3.92 17.03
CA SER A 419 24.28 2.63 17.06
C SER A 419 23.42 1.45 17.52
N THR A 420 22.26 1.72 18.11
CA THR A 420 21.34 0.70 18.60
C THR A 420 20.24 0.47 17.59
N ASP A 421 19.92 -0.80 17.35
CA ASP A 421 18.75 -1.20 16.57
C ASP A 421 17.45 -0.72 17.25
N PRO A 422 16.48 -0.15 16.51
CA PRO A 422 15.25 0.42 17.09
C PRO A 422 14.44 -0.56 17.95
N ARG A 423 14.35 -1.83 17.55
CA ARG A 423 13.65 -2.86 18.32
C ARG A 423 14.31 -3.05 19.69
N SER A 424 15.63 -3.12 19.70
CA SER A 424 16.43 -3.23 20.93
C SER A 424 16.32 -1.98 21.80
N ALA A 425 16.28 -0.80 21.18
CA ALA A 425 16.13 0.47 21.88
C ALA A 425 14.77 0.57 22.59
N LEU A 426 13.67 0.29 21.87
CA LEU A 426 12.33 0.28 22.46
C LEU A 426 12.19 -0.78 23.55
N ARG A 427 12.69 -2.01 23.33
CA ARG A 427 12.67 -3.06 24.35
C ARG A 427 13.39 -2.62 25.64
N ARG A 428 14.53 -1.92 25.53
CA ARG A 428 15.29 -1.43 26.69
C ARG A 428 14.59 -0.28 27.41
N MET A 429 14.05 0.69 26.67
CA MET A 429 13.58 1.96 27.23
C MET A 429 12.09 1.94 27.58
N VAL A 430 11.25 1.35 26.73
CA VAL A 430 9.79 1.29 26.94
C VAL A 430 9.44 0.29 28.04
N LEU A 431 10.05 -0.90 28.01
CA LEU A 431 9.77 -1.97 28.97
C LEU A 431 10.51 -1.83 30.30
N ALA A 432 11.30 -0.76 30.48
CA ALA A 432 12.00 -0.49 31.73
C ALA A 432 11.03 -0.33 32.92
N ARG A 433 9.86 0.27 32.69
CA ARG A 433 8.84 0.51 33.73
C ARG A 433 7.44 0.62 33.11
N LYS A 434 6.41 0.24 33.88
CA LYS A 434 5.00 0.30 33.46
C LYS A 434 4.57 1.72 33.01
N THR A 435 5.09 2.76 33.65
CA THR A 435 4.79 4.15 33.26
C THR A 435 5.30 4.50 31.87
N ASN A 436 6.50 4.03 31.50
CA ASN A 436 7.05 4.21 30.14
C ASN A 436 6.21 3.47 29.10
N MET A 437 5.80 2.25 29.43
CA MET A 437 4.92 1.46 28.58
C MET A 437 3.60 2.18 28.28
N ILE A 438 2.93 2.70 29.32
CA ILE A 438 1.66 3.44 29.17
C ILE A 438 1.86 4.72 28.36
N MET A 439 2.88 5.53 28.68
CA MET A 439 3.18 6.75 27.93
C MET A 439 3.52 6.46 26.46
N ALA A 440 4.24 5.38 26.19
CA ALA A 440 4.54 4.96 24.82
C ALA A 440 3.28 4.52 24.07
N CYS A 441 2.40 3.78 24.72
CA CYS A 441 1.10 3.41 24.15
C CYS A 441 0.27 4.65 23.81
N GLU A 442 0.14 5.59 24.75
CA GLU A 442 -0.61 6.84 24.56
C GLU A 442 -0.05 7.67 23.39
N GLU A 443 1.27 7.86 23.34
CA GLU A 443 1.93 8.63 22.28
C GLU A 443 1.69 8.06 20.88
N VAL A 444 1.58 6.73 20.75
CA VAL A 444 1.34 6.06 19.47
C VAL A 444 -0.13 5.66 19.24
N GLY A 445 -1.03 6.07 20.13
CA GLY A 445 -2.48 5.88 19.98
C GLY A 445 -3.01 4.49 20.34
N LEU A 446 -2.35 3.76 21.26
CA LEU A 446 -2.78 2.47 21.81
C LEU A 446 -3.44 2.67 23.18
N GLU A 447 -4.53 1.95 23.47
CA GLU A 447 -5.34 2.19 24.68
C GLU A 447 -4.65 1.83 26.01
N ASP A 448 -3.74 0.85 26.06
CA ASP A 448 -2.88 0.55 27.23
C ASP A 448 -1.89 -0.62 27.01
N GLY A 449 -2.09 -1.44 25.97
CA GLY A 449 -1.15 -2.50 25.57
C GLY A 449 -1.05 -3.68 26.54
N GLU A 450 -1.80 -3.70 27.64
CA GLU A 450 -1.67 -4.70 28.73
C GLU A 450 -1.98 -6.14 28.28
N HIS A 451 -2.71 -6.29 27.18
CA HIS A 451 -3.08 -7.59 26.61
C HIS A 451 -2.07 -8.13 25.59
N LEU A 452 -1.05 -7.34 25.23
CA LEU A 452 -0.01 -7.73 24.28
C LEU A 452 1.17 -8.38 25.00
N SER A 453 1.82 -9.34 24.34
CA SER A 453 3.14 -9.80 24.81
C SER A 453 4.16 -8.67 24.65
N ASP A 454 5.23 -8.67 25.44
CA ASP A 454 6.34 -7.69 25.32
C ASP A 454 6.88 -7.59 23.88
N SER A 455 6.91 -8.72 23.17
CA SER A 455 7.35 -8.75 21.76
C SER A 455 6.32 -8.08 20.86
N ASP A 456 5.04 -8.44 20.97
CA ASP A 456 3.98 -7.87 20.13
C ASP A 456 3.79 -6.37 20.40
N LEU A 457 3.98 -5.94 21.65
CA LEU A 457 3.94 -4.53 22.03
C LEU A 457 5.05 -3.74 21.34
N VAL A 458 6.30 -4.23 21.41
CA VAL A 458 7.44 -3.57 20.76
C VAL A 458 7.25 -3.50 19.24
N GLU A 459 6.83 -4.60 18.61
CA GLU A 459 6.54 -4.61 17.16
C GLU A 459 5.38 -3.66 16.80
N THR A 460 4.34 -3.58 17.62
CA THR A 460 3.23 -2.65 17.40
C THR A 460 3.72 -1.19 17.50
N ILE A 461 4.55 -0.86 18.49
CA ILE A 461 5.11 0.49 18.61
C ILE A 461 6.01 0.82 17.42
N LEU A 462 6.91 -0.10 17.01
CA LEU A 462 7.73 0.07 15.79
C LEU A 462 6.87 0.34 14.56
N TRP A 463 5.82 -0.45 14.38
CA TRP A 463 4.86 -0.29 13.29
C TRP A 463 4.23 1.11 13.31
N LYS A 464 3.75 1.57 14.46
CA LYS A 464 3.11 2.88 14.63
C LYS A 464 4.05 4.06 14.40
N LEU A 465 5.32 3.92 14.81
CA LEU A 465 6.36 4.92 14.53
C LEU A 465 6.67 5.03 13.04
N GLY A 466 6.38 3.99 12.24
CA GLY A 466 6.56 3.96 10.80
C GLY A 466 7.70 3.05 10.32
N PHE A 467 8.29 2.23 11.20
CA PHE A 467 9.31 1.26 10.81
C PHE A 467 8.71 0.08 10.08
N ALA A 468 9.39 -0.43 9.05
CA ALA A 468 9.02 -1.71 8.45
C ALA A 468 9.22 -2.84 9.46
N VAL A 469 8.12 -3.39 9.97
CA VAL A 469 8.14 -4.57 10.82
C VAL A 469 8.17 -5.79 9.93
N HIS A 470 9.29 -6.52 9.97
CA HIS A 470 9.44 -7.76 9.24
C HIS A 470 9.03 -8.92 10.14
N PHE A 471 8.08 -9.72 9.65
CA PHE A 471 7.80 -11.02 10.24
C PHE A 471 8.94 -11.95 9.80
N GLU A 472 9.75 -12.40 10.76
CA GLU A 472 10.66 -13.52 10.55
C GLU A 472 9.80 -14.79 10.42
N ASP A 473 9.19 -14.96 9.24
CA ASP A 473 8.46 -16.16 8.90
C ASP A 473 9.44 -17.14 8.29
N ASP A 474 9.98 -18.01 9.16
CA ASP A 474 10.70 -19.19 8.73
C ASP A 474 9.70 -20.36 8.68
N PRO A 475 9.09 -20.64 7.51
CA PRO A 475 8.08 -21.70 7.39
C PRO A 475 8.64 -23.08 7.73
N HIS A 476 9.97 -23.22 7.86
CA HIS A 476 10.65 -24.48 8.13
C HIS A 476 11.44 -24.44 9.46
N GLY A 477 11.25 -23.41 10.29
CA GLY A 477 11.95 -23.30 11.58
C GLY A 477 11.58 -24.43 12.54
N TYR A 478 10.30 -24.82 12.56
CA TYR A 478 9.82 -25.93 13.39
C TYR A 478 10.39 -27.28 12.93
N PHE A 479 10.53 -27.50 11.62
CA PHE A 479 11.23 -28.67 11.08
C PHE A 479 12.67 -28.77 11.61
N TRP A 480 13.42 -27.66 11.62
CA TRP A 480 14.79 -27.65 12.11
C TRP A 480 14.91 -27.87 13.63
N ASP A 481 13.99 -27.32 14.42
CA ASP A 481 13.90 -27.61 15.86
C ASP A 481 13.63 -29.10 16.10
N LEU A 482 12.67 -29.69 15.38
CA LEU A 482 12.40 -31.13 15.43
C LEU A 482 13.61 -31.94 14.97
N HIS A 483 14.31 -31.51 13.91
CA HIS A 483 15.52 -32.16 13.41
C HIS A 483 16.63 -32.21 14.47
N GLN A 484 16.86 -31.12 15.19
CA GLN A 484 17.83 -31.07 16.28
C GLN A 484 17.41 -31.97 17.44
N ARG A 485 16.14 -31.91 17.85
CA ARG A 485 15.60 -32.73 18.93
C ARG A 485 15.71 -34.22 18.64
N ILE A 486 15.27 -34.67 17.46
CA ILE A 486 15.33 -36.08 17.07
C ILE A 486 16.77 -36.56 16.88
N SER A 487 17.66 -35.70 16.37
CA SER A 487 19.09 -36.01 16.28
C SER A 487 19.71 -36.23 17.66
N ALA A 488 19.40 -35.36 18.63
CA ALA A 488 19.87 -35.50 20.01
C ALA A 488 19.34 -36.78 20.68
N LEU A 489 18.06 -37.10 20.48
CA LEU A 489 17.45 -38.34 20.96
C LEU A 489 18.07 -39.58 20.30
N THR A 490 18.34 -39.53 19.00
CA THR A 490 18.99 -40.63 18.27
C THR A 490 20.40 -40.88 18.81
N GLN A 491 21.17 -39.82 19.08
CA GLN A 491 22.50 -39.94 19.67
C GLN A 491 22.47 -40.46 21.11
N SER A 492 21.51 -40.02 21.94
CA SER A 492 21.39 -40.54 23.32
C SER A 492 20.97 -42.02 23.34
N SER A 493 20.05 -42.44 22.45
CA SER A 493 19.66 -43.83 22.29
C SER A 493 20.81 -44.74 21.82
N ARG A 494 21.71 -44.23 20.97
CA ARG A 494 22.96 -44.94 20.60
C ARG A 494 23.86 -45.21 21.80
N ILE A 495 23.98 -44.25 22.71
CA ILE A 495 24.89 -44.32 23.86
C ILE A 495 24.30 -45.17 24.99
N SER A 496 23.00 -45.01 25.29
CA SER A 496 22.38 -45.66 26.45
C SER A 496 21.91 -47.09 26.20
N GLY A 497 21.71 -47.51 24.94
CA GLY A 497 21.20 -48.85 24.60
C GLY A 497 19.77 -49.14 25.07
N ILE A 498 19.12 -48.18 25.74
CA ILE A 498 17.72 -48.23 26.14
C ILE A 498 16.89 -47.89 24.90
N GLY A 499 16.13 -48.88 24.44
CA GLY A 499 15.29 -48.79 23.25
C GLY A 499 14.21 -47.71 23.35
N GLU A 500 13.68 -47.39 22.16
CA GLU A 500 12.61 -46.44 21.85
C GLU A 500 11.70 -46.05 23.00
N SER A 501 11.82 -44.81 23.47
CA SER A 501 10.81 -44.19 24.33
C SER A 501 9.60 -43.76 23.49
N GLU A 502 8.42 -43.69 24.13
CA GLU A 502 7.22 -43.11 23.51
C GLU A 502 7.47 -41.68 23.00
N THR A 503 8.32 -40.93 23.72
CA THR A 503 8.80 -39.60 23.33
C THR A 503 9.54 -39.62 21.99
N PHE A 504 10.41 -40.62 21.75
CA PHE A 504 11.14 -40.75 20.49
C PHE A 504 10.18 -40.91 19.32
N ARG A 505 9.20 -41.82 19.43
CA ARG A 505 8.22 -42.07 18.37
C ARG A 505 7.33 -40.85 18.11
N GLY A 506 6.92 -40.14 19.16
CA GLY A 506 6.14 -38.91 19.04
C GLY A 506 6.88 -37.82 18.25
N VAL A 507 8.15 -37.56 18.59
CA VAL A 507 8.98 -36.57 17.87
C VAL A 507 9.26 -37.04 16.44
N ALA A 508 9.54 -38.33 16.22
CA ALA A 508 9.77 -38.90 14.89
C ALA A 508 8.56 -38.75 13.96
N SER A 509 7.35 -39.01 14.48
CA SER A 509 6.13 -38.84 13.68
C SER A 509 5.93 -37.39 13.26
N LEU A 510 6.08 -36.43 14.18
CA LEU A 510 5.96 -35.01 13.87
C LEU A 510 7.03 -34.56 12.86
N TYR A 511 8.27 -35.02 13.05
CA TYR A 511 9.38 -34.69 12.17
C TYR A 511 9.14 -35.11 10.71
N PHE A 512 8.65 -36.33 10.47
CA PHE A 512 8.34 -36.77 9.11
C PHE A 512 7.14 -36.06 8.49
N THR A 513 6.12 -35.71 9.30
CA THR A 513 5.00 -34.87 8.81
C THR A 513 5.49 -33.50 8.35
N GLU A 514 6.33 -32.84 9.15
CA GLU A 514 6.92 -31.54 8.79
C GLU A 514 7.85 -31.66 7.56
N LEU A 515 8.59 -32.76 7.44
CA LEU A 515 9.37 -33.04 6.23
C LEU A 515 8.49 -33.18 4.99
N GLU A 516 7.40 -33.95 5.06
CA GLU A 516 6.45 -34.09 3.95
C GLU A 516 5.88 -32.71 3.54
N GLY A 517 5.51 -31.88 4.51
CA GLY A 517 5.06 -30.50 4.28
C GLY A 517 6.10 -29.63 3.57
N LEU A 518 7.35 -29.64 4.05
CA LEU A 518 8.47 -28.90 3.45
C LEU A 518 8.75 -29.34 2.02
N LEU A 519 8.78 -30.65 1.77
CA LEU A 519 9.06 -31.19 0.44
C LEU A 519 7.94 -30.85 -0.56
N ILE A 520 6.68 -30.91 -0.15
CA ILE A 520 5.54 -30.49 -0.99
C ILE A 520 5.66 -29.01 -1.33
N ASP A 521 5.88 -28.15 -0.33
CA ASP A 521 6.00 -26.70 -0.51
C ASP A 521 7.15 -26.36 -1.48
N SER A 522 8.31 -26.97 -1.25
CA SER A 522 9.51 -26.73 -2.06
C SER A 522 9.37 -27.22 -3.50
N LEU A 523 8.72 -28.37 -3.68
CA LEU A 523 8.50 -28.97 -4.99
C LEU A 523 7.46 -28.19 -5.80
N ALA A 524 6.37 -27.75 -5.15
CA ALA A 524 5.35 -26.90 -5.76
C ALA A 524 5.93 -25.55 -6.18
N PHE A 525 6.57 -24.84 -5.24
CA PHE A 525 7.20 -23.55 -5.49
C PHE A 525 8.29 -23.65 -6.55
N GLY A 526 9.19 -24.64 -6.45
CA GLY A 526 10.29 -24.81 -7.40
C GLY A 526 9.80 -25.14 -8.82
N THR A 527 8.78 -25.98 -8.94
CA THR A 527 8.17 -26.30 -10.25
C THR A 527 7.50 -25.06 -10.84
N TRP A 528 6.70 -24.34 -10.05
CA TRP A 528 6.07 -23.10 -10.48
C TRP A 528 7.08 -22.03 -10.89
N ALA A 529 8.10 -21.78 -10.07
CA ALA A 529 9.10 -20.75 -10.30
C ALA A 529 9.89 -20.97 -11.60
N LEU A 530 10.17 -22.23 -11.95
CA LEU A 530 10.99 -22.59 -13.10
C LEU A 530 10.20 -22.81 -14.39
N LEU A 531 8.92 -23.20 -14.30
CA LEU A 531 8.12 -23.63 -15.45
C LEU A 531 6.96 -22.68 -15.83
N THR A 532 6.60 -21.72 -14.99
CA THR A 532 5.49 -20.78 -15.25
C THR A 532 5.97 -19.51 -15.96
N ASP A 533 5.17 -19.00 -16.89
CA ASP A 533 5.44 -17.74 -17.58
C ASP A 533 5.07 -16.52 -16.70
N HIS A 534 5.96 -16.16 -15.79
CA HIS A 534 5.73 -15.05 -14.84
C HIS A 534 5.51 -13.68 -15.49
N THR A 535 5.92 -13.48 -16.74
CA THR A 535 5.77 -12.18 -17.42
C THR A 535 4.37 -11.96 -17.98
N SER A 536 3.63 -13.05 -18.21
CA SER A 536 2.26 -13.02 -18.75
C SER A 536 1.20 -13.29 -17.68
N GLU A 537 1.62 -13.63 -16.45
CA GLU A 537 0.71 -13.80 -15.33
C GLU A 537 0.03 -12.49 -14.93
N PHE A 538 -1.16 -12.61 -14.36
CA PHE A 538 -1.93 -11.47 -13.88
C PHE A 538 -1.22 -10.72 -12.74
N SER A 539 -0.50 -11.44 -11.87
CA SER A 539 0.38 -10.86 -10.85
C SER A 539 1.82 -11.29 -11.12
N PRO A 540 2.57 -10.58 -11.99
CA PRO A 540 3.91 -10.97 -12.36
C PRO A 540 4.81 -11.13 -11.13
N PHE A 541 5.59 -12.22 -11.12
CA PHE A 541 6.60 -12.51 -10.10
C PHE A 541 6.07 -12.43 -8.65
N SER A 542 4.81 -12.81 -8.43
CA SER A 542 4.21 -12.91 -7.09
C SER A 542 3.72 -14.33 -6.88
N TYR A 543 3.98 -14.90 -5.69
CA TYR A 543 3.63 -16.28 -5.35
C TYR A 543 2.57 -16.35 -4.26
N ASP A 544 1.52 -17.12 -4.52
CA ASP A 544 0.42 -17.46 -3.63
C ASP A 544 0.48 -18.93 -3.21
N ASN A 545 0.49 -19.17 -1.90
CA ASN A 545 0.68 -20.52 -1.37
C ASN A 545 -0.54 -21.44 -1.54
N GLU A 546 -1.70 -20.93 -1.96
CA GLU A 546 -2.88 -21.74 -2.26
C GLU A 546 -2.98 -22.00 -3.76
N HIS A 547 -3.12 -20.94 -4.55
CA HIS A 547 -3.38 -21.06 -5.99
C HIS A 547 -2.14 -21.49 -6.79
N ASP A 548 -1.00 -20.82 -6.57
CA ASP A 548 0.22 -21.09 -7.35
C ASP A 548 0.87 -22.40 -6.95
N ARG A 549 0.65 -22.84 -5.70
CA ARG A 549 1.03 -24.18 -5.23
C ARG A 549 0.35 -25.27 -6.05
N LEU A 550 -0.97 -25.19 -6.25
CA LEU A 550 -1.72 -26.16 -7.06
C LEU A 550 -1.26 -26.13 -8.53
N LEU A 551 -0.99 -24.94 -9.07
CA LEU A 551 -0.43 -24.81 -10.42
C LEU A 551 0.94 -25.47 -10.54
N GLY A 552 1.83 -25.28 -9.57
CA GLY A 552 3.14 -25.94 -9.51
C GLY A 552 3.02 -27.46 -9.50
N LEU A 553 2.17 -28.01 -8.64
CA LEU A 553 1.94 -29.46 -8.55
C LEU A 553 1.30 -30.05 -9.80
N SER A 554 0.34 -29.36 -10.41
CA SER A 554 -0.28 -29.81 -11.67
C SER A 554 0.72 -29.84 -12.83
N ARG A 555 1.63 -28.87 -12.91
CA ARG A 555 2.73 -28.88 -13.90
C ARG A 555 3.68 -30.05 -13.67
N LEU A 556 3.97 -30.39 -12.41
CA LEU A 556 4.77 -31.56 -12.09
C LEU A 556 4.07 -32.86 -12.49
N GLN A 557 2.75 -32.96 -12.30
CA GLN A 557 1.97 -34.12 -12.74
C GLN A 557 2.08 -34.30 -14.26
N VAL A 558 1.94 -33.21 -15.03
CA VAL A 558 2.12 -33.27 -16.49
C VAL A 558 3.52 -33.76 -16.87
N ALA A 559 4.56 -33.27 -16.18
CA ALA A 559 5.93 -33.71 -16.40
C ALA A 559 6.13 -35.20 -16.09
N HIS A 560 5.50 -35.70 -15.02
CA HIS A 560 5.48 -37.12 -14.69
C HIS A 560 4.83 -37.95 -15.80
N ASP A 561 3.63 -37.57 -16.25
CA ASP A 561 2.86 -38.32 -17.24
C ASP A 561 3.59 -38.42 -18.58
N LEU A 562 4.34 -37.38 -18.95
CA LEU A 562 5.18 -37.36 -20.15
C LEU A 562 6.47 -38.19 -20.03
N SER A 563 6.92 -38.50 -18.82
CA SER A 563 8.16 -39.26 -18.59
C SER A 563 8.05 -40.75 -18.98
N GLY A 564 6.82 -41.26 -19.19
CA GLY A 564 6.55 -42.59 -19.74
C GLY A 564 6.95 -43.77 -18.85
N ASN A 565 7.18 -43.53 -17.55
CA ASN A 565 7.66 -44.55 -16.62
C ASN A 565 6.48 -45.39 -16.09
N GLU A 566 5.97 -46.36 -16.86
CA GLU A 566 4.78 -47.17 -16.52
C GLU A 566 4.82 -47.89 -15.16
N HIS A 567 6.01 -48.03 -14.56
CA HIS A 567 6.22 -48.71 -13.27
C HIS A 567 6.07 -47.78 -12.05
N GLU A 568 6.03 -46.46 -12.24
CA GLU A 568 5.84 -45.47 -11.19
C GLU A 568 4.58 -44.66 -11.52
N ASN A 569 3.50 -44.83 -10.75
CA ASN A 569 2.23 -44.11 -10.96
C ASN A 569 2.01 -43.14 -9.79
N PHE A 570 2.62 -41.97 -9.85
CA PHE A 570 2.47 -40.93 -8.83
C PHE A 570 1.33 -39.97 -9.18
N ASP A 571 0.59 -39.55 -8.15
CA ASP A 571 -0.43 -38.50 -8.24
C ASP A 571 -0.03 -37.33 -7.32
N PHE A 572 0.56 -36.30 -7.92
CA PHE A 572 0.96 -35.05 -7.26
C PHE A 572 -0.21 -34.09 -7.06
N THR A 573 -1.38 -34.38 -7.64
CA THR A 573 -2.61 -33.58 -7.47
C THR A 573 -3.50 -34.07 -6.34
N SER A 574 -3.18 -35.24 -5.76
CA SER A 574 -3.84 -35.80 -4.58
C SER A 574 -3.53 -35.00 -3.32
N ASP A 575 -4.53 -34.85 -2.45
CA ASP A 575 -4.39 -34.30 -1.09
C ASP A 575 -3.43 -35.13 -0.20
N LYS A 576 -3.16 -36.38 -0.58
CA LYS A 576 -2.29 -37.30 0.15
C LYS A 576 -1.19 -37.81 -0.77
N MET A 577 -0.02 -37.19 -0.65
CA MET A 577 1.22 -37.65 -1.28
C MET A 577 2.06 -38.41 -0.26
N ASP A 578 2.66 -39.53 -0.68
CA ASP A 578 3.62 -40.24 0.17
C ASP A 578 5.03 -39.65 0.04
N LEU A 579 5.85 -39.83 1.08
CA LEU A 579 7.22 -39.32 1.13
C LEU A 579 8.08 -39.81 -0.05
N TYR A 580 7.82 -41.02 -0.56
CA TYR A 580 8.57 -41.56 -1.68
C TYR A 580 8.31 -40.77 -2.98
N SER A 581 7.05 -40.46 -3.25
CA SER A 581 6.61 -39.65 -4.39
C SER A 581 7.19 -38.24 -4.32
N LEU A 582 7.20 -37.63 -3.13
CA LEU A 582 7.77 -36.29 -2.91
C LEU A 582 9.27 -36.24 -3.20
N VAL A 583 10.02 -37.21 -2.70
CA VAL A 583 11.46 -37.31 -2.94
C VAL A 583 11.76 -37.57 -4.42
N ARG A 584 10.98 -38.42 -5.09
CA ARG A 584 11.08 -38.69 -6.52
C ARG A 584 10.70 -37.48 -7.38
N GLY A 585 9.79 -36.62 -6.90
CA GLY A 585 9.34 -35.42 -7.57
C GLY A 585 10.48 -34.49 -8.02
N PHE A 586 11.51 -34.29 -7.18
CA PHE A 586 12.68 -33.49 -7.54
C PHE A 586 13.44 -34.08 -8.74
N GLY A 587 13.57 -35.40 -8.79
CA GLY A 587 14.18 -36.12 -9.92
C GLY A 587 13.35 -36.05 -11.19
N ILE A 588 12.03 -36.09 -11.08
CA ILE A 588 11.09 -35.88 -12.20
C ILE A 588 11.26 -34.47 -12.75
N LEU A 589 11.25 -33.45 -11.88
CA LEU A 589 11.50 -32.07 -12.28
C LEU A 589 12.86 -31.93 -12.98
N SER A 590 13.93 -32.49 -12.43
CA SER A 590 15.26 -32.48 -13.06
C SER A 590 15.27 -33.07 -14.48
N LYS A 591 14.58 -34.20 -14.69
CA LYS A 591 14.42 -34.82 -16.02
C LYS A 591 13.60 -33.95 -16.97
N GLU A 592 12.54 -33.32 -16.49
CA GLU A 592 11.71 -32.41 -17.29
C GLU A 592 12.51 -31.18 -17.74
N LEU A 593 13.28 -30.57 -16.84
CA LEU A 593 14.19 -29.48 -17.18
C LEU A 593 15.17 -29.90 -18.29
N ALA A 594 15.74 -31.10 -18.19
CA ALA A 594 16.61 -31.66 -19.23
C ALA A 594 15.90 -31.90 -20.57
N ARG A 595 14.63 -32.31 -20.55
CA ARG A 595 13.80 -32.53 -21.74
C ARG A 595 13.50 -31.20 -22.44
N LEU A 596 13.14 -30.16 -21.69
CA LEU A 596 12.85 -28.82 -22.21
C LEU A 596 14.08 -28.19 -22.90
N GLU A 597 15.29 -28.51 -22.45
CA GLU A 597 16.51 -28.06 -23.13
C GLU A 597 16.71 -28.69 -24.51
N GLN A 598 16.16 -29.88 -24.76
CA GLN A 598 16.25 -30.56 -26.06
C GLN A 598 15.25 -29.99 -27.06
N ASP A 599 14.13 -29.42 -26.59
CA ASP A 599 13.07 -28.83 -27.41
C ASP A 599 12.81 -27.36 -27.04
N ARG A 600 13.88 -26.54 -27.06
CA ARG A 600 13.80 -25.11 -26.72
C ARG A 600 12.81 -24.34 -27.60
N SER A 601 12.67 -24.75 -28.87
CA SER A 601 11.80 -24.07 -29.84
C SER A 601 10.33 -24.14 -29.47
N ALA A 602 9.88 -25.22 -28.83
CA ALA A 602 8.48 -25.38 -28.45
C ALA A 602 8.02 -24.36 -27.38
N SER A 603 8.95 -23.83 -26.59
CA SER A 603 8.68 -22.84 -25.53
C SER A 603 9.07 -21.41 -25.92
N ALA A 604 9.41 -21.16 -27.19
CA ALA A 604 9.81 -19.83 -27.64
C ALA A 604 8.66 -18.82 -27.48
N ARG A 605 8.96 -17.70 -26.83
CA ARG A 605 8.02 -16.59 -26.64
C ARG A 605 7.73 -15.90 -27.97
N SER A 606 6.47 -15.56 -28.21
CA SER A 606 6.07 -14.81 -29.40
C SER A 606 6.62 -13.38 -29.36
N ALA A 607 7.10 -12.87 -30.49
CA ALA A 607 7.71 -11.53 -30.56
C ALA A 607 6.76 -10.40 -30.14
N GLY A 608 5.44 -10.57 -30.33
CA GLY A 608 4.43 -9.60 -29.92
C GLY A 608 4.23 -9.47 -28.40
N SER A 609 4.78 -10.40 -27.61
CA SER A 609 4.72 -10.35 -26.14
C SER A 609 5.97 -9.73 -25.51
N PHE A 610 6.94 -9.29 -26.30
CA PHE A 610 8.10 -8.55 -25.78
C PHE A 610 7.70 -7.13 -25.33
N PRO A 611 8.34 -6.61 -24.27
CA PRO A 611 8.08 -5.24 -23.83
C PRO A 611 8.54 -4.24 -24.91
N GLN A 612 7.84 -3.11 -25.02
CA GLN A 612 8.05 -2.15 -26.13
C GLN A 612 9.45 -1.53 -26.18
N PHE A 613 10.22 -1.53 -25.09
CA PHE A 613 11.58 -0.99 -25.06
C PHE A 613 12.59 -1.92 -25.74
N GLU A 614 12.24 -3.21 -25.89
CA GLU A 614 13.13 -4.23 -26.42
C GLU A 614 13.52 -3.88 -27.87
N GLY A 615 14.84 -3.81 -28.13
CA GLY A 615 15.39 -3.39 -29.42
C GLY A 615 15.33 -1.88 -29.71
N LYS A 616 14.72 -1.06 -28.83
CA LYS A 616 14.70 0.41 -28.96
C LYS A 616 15.79 1.11 -28.14
N THR A 617 16.41 0.40 -27.21
CA THR A 617 17.50 0.90 -26.38
C THR A 617 18.54 -0.20 -26.14
N GLU A 618 19.80 0.21 -26.02
CA GLU A 618 20.91 -0.67 -25.62
C GLU A 618 21.15 -0.64 -24.11
N LEU A 619 20.51 0.29 -23.38
CA LEU A 619 20.69 0.45 -21.93
C LEU A 619 19.89 -0.58 -21.11
N LYS A 620 18.83 -1.13 -21.69
CA LYS A 620 17.88 -2.04 -21.03
C LYS A 620 17.64 -3.25 -21.93
N SER A 621 17.59 -4.43 -21.32
CA SER A 621 17.49 -5.71 -22.04
C SER A 621 16.43 -6.60 -21.42
N PHE A 622 15.59 -7.20 -22.27
CA PHE A 622 14.65 -8.24 -21.86
C PHE A 622 15.24 -9.64 -22.08
N VAL A 623 15.32 -10.44 -21.00
CA VAL A 623 16.01 -11.75 -21.00
C VAL A 623 15.07 -12.93 -21.26
N PHE A 624 13.78 -12.81 -20.90
CA PHE A 624 12.83 -13.94 -20.94
C PHE A 624 12.31 -14.25 -22.36
N ARG A 625 13.13 -14.89 -23.19
CA ARG A 625 12.80 -15.28 -24.58
C ARG A 625 11.96 -16.54 -24.67
N SER A 626 11.75 -17.23 -23.56
CA SER A 626 10.93 -18.42 -23.44
C SER A 626 9.71 -18.15 -22.54
N THR A 627 8.64 -18.92 -22.72
CA THR A 627 7.52 -18.99 -21.76
C THR A 627 7.88 -19.84 -20.53
N VAL A 628 9.03 -20.52 -20.56
CA VAL A 628 9.60 -21.30 -19.46
C VAL A 628 10.88 -20.58 -18.98
N PRO A 629 10.85 -19.90 -17.82
CA PRO A 629 11.98 -19.12 -17.32
C PRO A 629 13.29 -19.90 -17.20
N TYR A 630 13.22 -21.20 -16.87
CA TYR A 630 14.40 -22.06 -16.80
C TYR A 630 15.27 -22.01 -18.07
N LEU A 631 14.66 -21.92 -19.25
CA LEU A 631 15.39 -21.90 -20.52
C LEU A 631 16.13 -20.58 -20.76
N ASP A 632 15.75 -19.51 -20.07
CA ASP A 632 16.37 -18.19 -20.16
C ASP A 632 17.45 -17.95 -19.08
N LEU A 633 17.68 -18.93 -18.20
CA LEU A 633 18.76 -18.86 -17.20
C LEU A 633 20.15 -18.95 -17.84
N THR A 634 21.20 -18.65 -17.07
CA THR A 634 22.58 -18.91 -17.50
C THR A 634 22.85 -20.42 -17.59
N ASP A 635 23.83 -20.83 -18.42
CA ASP A 635 24.23 -22.25 -18.52
C ASP A 635 24.63 -22.84 -17.16
N ALA A 636 25.40 -22.09 -16.38
CA ALA A 636 25.83 -22.51 -15.05
C ALA A 636 24.64 -22.72 -14.09
N SER A 637 23.65 -21.81 -14.13
CA SER A 637 22.41 -21.95 -13.35
C SER A 637 21.58 -23.15 -13.76
N ARG A 638 21.45 -23.41 -15.07
CA ARG A 638 20.70 -24.57 -15.57
C ARG A 638 21.31 -25.89 -15.14
N VAL A 639 22.63 -26.02 -15.21
CA VAL A 639 23.37 -27.21 -14.74
C VAL A 639 23.21 -27.37 -13.23
N ARG A 640 23.46 -26.30 -12.46
CA ARG A 640 23.36 -26.33 -10.98
C ARG A 640 21.98 -26.76 -10.51
N LEU A 641 20.91 -26.22 -11.09
CA LEU A 641 19.53 -26.61 -10.77
C LEU A 641 19.29 -28.09 -11.05
N ARG A 642 19.65 -28.58 -12.25
CA ARG A 642 19.44 -29.98 -12.61
C ARG A 642 20.20 -30.94 -11.70
N GLU A 643 21.47 -30.67 -11.45
CA GLU A 643 22.33 -31.48 -10.60
C GLU A 643 21.84 -31.47 -9.15
N GLY A 644 21.53 -30.29 -8.60
CA GLY A 644 21.01 -30.16 -7.23
C GLY A 644 19.68 -30.89 -7.03
N LEU A 645 18.73 -30.75 -7.96
CA LEU A 645 17.45 -31.48 -7.92
C LEU A 645 17.65 -33.01 -7.96
N SER A 646 18.56 -33.50 -8.82
CA SER A 646 18.90 -34.92 -8.88
C SER A 646 19.60 -35.40 -7.60
N GLN A 647 20.47 -34.56 -7.02
CA GLN A 647 21.20 -34.85 -5.79
C GLN A 647 20.24 -34.98 -4.59
N ILE A 648 19.24 -34.12 -4.46
CA ILE A 648 18.19 -34.20 -3.42
C ILE A 648 17.52 -35.59 -3.45
N THR A 649 17.05 -36.03 -4.62
CA THR A 649 16.43 -37.35 -4.78
C THR A 649 17.41 -38.48 -4.45
N ASN A 650 18.64 -38.42 -4.99
CA ASN A 650 19.62 -39.48 -4.81
C ASN A 650 20.01 -39.65 -3.33
N GLN A 651 20.26 -38.55 -2.61
CA GLN A 651 20.65 -38.59 -1.19
C GLN A 651 19.60 -39.25 -0.29
N MET A 652 18.31 -39.01 -0.55
CA MET A 652 17.23 -39.55 0.27
C MET A 652 16.81 -40.99 -0.12
N ILE A 653 17.03 -41.41 -1.37
CA ILE A 653 16.67 -42.77 -1.84
C ILE A 653 17.81 -43.76 -1.64
N SER A 654 19.04 -43.41 -2.00
CA SER A 654 20.20 -44.32 -1.91
C SER A 654 21.38 -43.57 -1.31
N PRO A 655 21.88 -43.97 -0.11
CA PRO A 655 21.92 -45.34 0.40
C PRO A 655 20.91 -45.70 1.51
N VAL A 656 20.08 -44.77 1.99
CA VAL A 656 19.36 -44.94 3.27
C VAL A 656 17.88 -45.35 3.12
N GLU A 657 17.25 -45.07 1.98
CA GLU A 657 15.82 -45.29 1.75
C GLU A 657 14.95 -44.63 2.84
N VAL A 658 14.97 -43.30 2.92
CA VAL A 658 14.31 -42.50 3.98
C VAL A 658 12.82 -42.86 4.16
N ASN A 659 12.11 -43.18 3.08
CA ASN A 659 10.72 -43.63 3.12
C ASN A 659 10.53 -44.95 3.90
N GLN A 660 11.47 -45.89 3.81
CA GLN A 660 11.44 -47.12 4.61
C GLN A 660 11.67 -46.80 6.08
N VAL A 661 12.65 -45.95 6.39
CA VAL A 661 12.92 -45.52 7.78
C VAL A 661 11.67 -44.88 8.38
N ARG A 662 11.00 -43.97 7.66
CA ARG A 662 9.72 -43.40 8.09
C ARG A 662 8.68 -44.49 8.39
N ASN A 663 8.48 -45.44 7.48
CA ASN A 663 7.51 -46.53 7.65
C ASN A 663 7.86 -47.47 8.83
N ASP A 664 9.14 -47.68 9.10
CA ASP A 664 9.62 -48.51 10.21
C ASP A 664 9.25 -47.91 11.57
N TYR A 665 9.22 -46.57 11.69
CA TYR A 665 8.88 -45.86 12.93
C TYR A 665 7.40 -45.44 13.02
N SER A 666 6.64 -45.43 11.91
CA SER A 666 5.21 -45.12 11.90
C SER A 666 4.29 -46.34 12.16
N HIS A 667 4.77 -47.57 11.97
CA HIS A 667 3.96 -48.79 12.12
C HIS A 667 4.49 -49.70 13.24
N TYR A 668 3.58 -50.32 14.00
CA TYR A 668 3.94 -51.28 15.04
C TYR A 668 4.71 -52.48 14.46
N ARG A 669 5.93 -52.72 14.97
CA ARG A 669 6.74 -53.91 14.65
C ARG A 669 7.11 -54.70 15.90
N ARG A 670 7.33 -56.00 15.72
CA ARG A 670 7.84 -56.92 16.75
C ARG A 670 9.34 -56.75 17.04
N THR A 671 10.08 -56.12 16.13
CA THR A 671 11.52 -55.86 16.21
C THR A 671 11.76 -54.36 16.20
N SER A 672 12.55 -53.85 17.13
CA SER A 672 12.90 -52.43 17.20
C SER A 672 13.73 -52.01 15.97
N PRO A 673 13.35 -50.95 15.24
CA PRO A 673 14.17 -50.43 14.15
C PRO A 673 15.60 -50.05 14.55
N GLU A 674 16.51 -50.16 13.58
CA GLU A 674 17.93 -49.87 13.76
C GLU A 674 18.18 -48.36 13.89
N ILE A 675 18.59 -47.92 15.08
CA ILE A 675 18.89 -46.50 15.39
C ILE A 675 19.96 -45.92 14.44
N ASP A 676 20.89 -46.74 13.94
CA ASP A 676 21.89 -46.29 12.97
C ASP A 676 21.29 -45.93 11.62
N ARG A 677 20.22 -46.63 11.21
CA ARG A 677 19.48 -46.33 9.99
C ARG A 677 18.74 -44.99 10.12
N MET A 678 18.17 -44.70 11.29
CA MET A 678 17.59 -43.38 11.58
C MET A 678 18.63 -42.27 11.53
N ALA A 679 19.80 -42.43 12.16
CA ALA A 679 20.82 -41.39 12.14
C ALA A 679 21.31 -41.08 10.72
N ASN A 680 21.55 -42.11 9.90
CA ASN A 680 21.91 -41.92 8.50
C ASN A 680 20.78 -41.22 7.72
N ALA A 681 19.52 -41.50 8.06
CA ALA A 681 18.36 -40.85 7.42
C ALA A 681 18.30 -39.37 7.80
N LEU A 682 18.52 -39.04 9.08
CA LEU A 682 18.59 -37.66 9.54
C LEU A 682 19.70 -36.88 8.82
N ASP A 683 20.90 -37.44 8.69
CA ASP A 683 22.00 -36.80 7.96
C ASP A 683 21.66 -36.59 6.47
N ALA A 684 21.05 -37.60 5.83
CA ALA A 684 20.61 -37.51 4.44
C ALA A 684 19.52 -36.44 4.26
N ILE A 685 18.52 -36.42 5.13
CA ILE A 685 17.44 -35.43 5.10
C ILE A 685 18.00 -34.03 5.35
N GLY A 686 18.82 -33.85 6.37
CA GLY A 686 19.41 -32.55 6.71
C GLY A 686 20.30 -32.00 5.59
N THR A 687 21.01 -32.86 4.85
CA THR A 687 21.81 -32.46 3.69
C THR A 687 20.93 -32.06 2.51
N ALA A 688 19.91 -32.86 2.21
CA ALA A 688 19.02 -32.60 1.09
C ALA A 688 18.14 -31.35 1.32
N VAL A 689 17.64 -31.12 2.55
CA VAL A 689 16.90 -29.89 2.88
C VAL A 689 17.82 -28.66 2.78
N ARG A 690 19.07 -28.74 3.26
CA ARG A 690 20.05 -27.66 3.03
C ARG A 690 20.30 -27.41 1.55
N GLU A 691 20.31 -28.45 0.71
CA GLU A 691 20.44 -28.28 -0.73
C GLU A 691 19.22 -27.57 -1.34
N ILE A 692 17.99 -27.93 -0.93
CA ILE A 692 16.76 -27.23 -1.34
C ILE A 692 16.82 -25.74 -0.95
N GLU A 693 17.25 -25.44 0.28
CA GLU A 693 17.43 -24.07 0.75
C GLU A 693 18.52 -23.35 -0.06
N ASN A 694 19.67 -23.97 -0.32
CA ASN A 694 20.79 -23.43 -1.10
C ASN A 694 20.40 -23.10 -2.55
N LEU A 695 19.56 -23.93 -3.16
CA LEU A 695 19.00 -23.66 -4.48
C LEU A 695 18.01 -22.49 -4.45
N GLY A 696 17.45 -22.18 -3.28
CA GLY A 696 16.42 -21.15 -3.08
C GLY A 696 15.01 -21.66 -3.36
N LEU A 697 14.77 -22.96 -3.18
CA LEU A 697 13.47 -23.60 -3.46
C LEU A 697 12.61 -23.78 -2.19
N ALA A 698 13.15 -23.53 -1.00
CA ALA A 698 12.45 -23.70 0.29
C ALA A 698 11.62 -22.45 0.73
N ARG A 699 11.15 -21.63 -0.22
CA ARG A 699 10.33 -20.42 0.01
C ARG A 699 10.73 -19.57 1.23
N LEU A 700 12.03 -19.30 1.38
CA LEU A 700 12.54 -18.49 2.48
C LEU A 700 12.43 -17.00 2.15
N LEU A 701 11.66 -16.27 2.95
CA LEU A 701 11.47 -14.85 2.76
C LEU A 701 12.73 -14.10 3.20
N CYS A 702 13.37 -13.41 2.26
CA CYS A 702 14.54 -12.58 2.50
C CYS A 702 14.09 -11.11 2.54
N ALA A 703 14.38 -10.40 3.61
CA ALA A 703 14.07 -8.98 3.75
C ALA A 703 15.30 -8.12 3.42
N PRO A 704 15.11 -6.88 2.93
CA PRO A 704 16.21 -5.94 2.79
C PRO A 704 16.87 -5.69 4.16
N SER A 705 18.18 -5.87 4.24
CA SER A 705 18.96 -5.74 5.49
C SER A 705 19.99 -4.63 5.44
N GLY A 706 20.30 -4.11 4.25
CA GLY A 706 21.24 -3.01 4.10
C GLY A 706 21.20 -2.38 2.71
N PHE A 707 21.58 -1.11 2.66
CA PHE A 707 21.71 -0.34 1.44
C PHE A 707 22.98 0.49 1.52
N GLU A 708 23.86 0.32 0.54
CA GLU A 708 25.05 1.15 0.37
C GLU A 708 24.96 1.81 -1.01
N SER A 709 25.23 3.11 -1.08
CA SER A 709 25.32 3.82 -2.35
C SER A 709 26.53 4.74 -2.34
N ASP A 710 27.09 4.95 -3.53
CA ASP A 710 28.19 5.88 -3.72
C ASP A 710 27.75 7.14 -4.48
N ALA A 711 28.67 8.11 -4.56
CA ALA A 711 28.41 9.40 -5.20
C ALA A 711 28.17 9.31 -6.72
N TRP A 712 28.43 8.17 -7.35
CA TRP A 712 28.22 7.95 -8.79
C TRP A 712 26.91 7.22 -9.09
N GLY A 713 26.07 6.99 -8.07
CA GLY A 713 24.78 6.33 -8.23
C GLY A 713 24.87 4.80 -8.33
N ARG A 714 26.02 4.20 -7.98
CA ARG A 714 26.11 2.75 -7.84
C ARG A 714 25.64 2.38 -6.44
N SER A 715 24.85 1.32 -6.34
CA SER A 715 24.36 0.85 -5.05
C SER A 715 24.40 -0.67 -4.91
N GLN A 716 24.47 -1.10 -3.65
CA GLN A 716 24.36 -2.50 -3.23
C GLN A 716 23.18 -2.63 -2.27
N HIS A 717 22.28 -3.55 -2.59
CA HIS A 717 21.14 -3.91 -1.77
C HIS A 717 21.41 -5.28 -1.17
N LYS A 718 21.52 -5.32 0.16
CA LYS A 718 21.74 -6.54 0.95
C LYS A 718 20.39 -7.08 1.40
N PHE A 719 20.22 -8.38 1.26
CA PHE A 719 19.05 -9.12 1.72
C PHE A 719 19.50 -10.17 2.71
N SER A 720 18.75 -10.32 3.80
CA SER A 720 18.93 -11.39 4.78
C SER A 720 17.64 -12.17 4.97
N GLY A 721 17.72 -13.48 5.01
CA GLY A 721 16.64 -14.38 5.39
C GLY A 721 17.02 -15.26 6.59
N PRO A 722 16.12 -16.18 6.98
CA PRO A 722 16.40 -17.18 8.00
C PRO A 722 17.71 -17.95 7.76
N ARG A 723 18.30 -18.49 8.84
CA ARG A 723 19.55 -19.28 8.79
C ARG A 723 20.74 -18.54 8.16
N SER A 724 20.82 -17.22 8.33
CA SER A 724 21.90 -16.37 7.81
C SER A 724 22.05 -16.46 6.28
N VAL A 725 20.96 -16.71 5.58
CA VAL A 725 20.93 -16.61 4.12
C VAL A 725 21.10 -15.14 3.75
N GLU A 726 22.15 -14.84 3.00
CA GLU A 726 22.40 -13.51 2.47
C GLU A 726 22.43 -13.51 0.94
N HIS A 727 21.93 -12.43 0.34
CA HIS A 727 22.03 -12.18 -1.10
C HIS A 727 22.27 -10.70 -1.36
N LEU A 728 23.04 -10.39 -2.42
CA LEU A 728 23.42 -9.03 -2.75
C LEU A 728 23.06 -8.70 -4.21
N PHE A 729 22.30 -7.62 -4.40
CA PHE A 729 22.02 -7.06 -5.71
C PHE A 729 22.81 -5.77 -5.92
N ALA A 730 23.36 -5.59 -7.11
CA ALA A 730 24.04 -4.36 -7.52
C ALA A 730 23.16 -3.54 -8.48
N ARG A 731 23.20 -2.22 -8.35
CA ARG A 731 22.56 -1.27 -9.28
C ARG A 731 23.56 -0.20 -9.72
N PRO A 732 23.40 0.40 -10.92
CA PRO A 732 22.34 0.13 -11.91
C PRO A 732 22.51 -1.23 -12.60
N SER A 733 21.41 -1.75 -13.18
CA SER A 733 21.36 -3.01 -13.93
C SER A 733 20.65 -2.77 -15.26
N SER A 734 21.05 -3.46 -16.33
CA SER A 734 20.33 -3.46 -17.61
C SER A 734 19.01 -4.25 -17.54
N TYR A 735 18.77 -4.95 -16.43
CA TYR A 735 17.67 -5.91 -16.26
C TYR A 735 16.63 -5.47 -15.21
N ASP A 736 16.70 -4.24 -14.73
CA ASP A 736 15.76 -3.71 -13.74
C ASP A 736 14.35 -3.40 -14.31
N TRP A 737 14.19 -3.40 -15.64
CA TRP A 737 12.90 -3.14 -16.33
C TRP A 737 12.10 -4.41 -16.68
N MET A 738 12.49 -5.58 -16.19
CA MET A 738 11.79 -6.83 -16.49
C MET A 738 10.52 -7.05 -15.65
N GLY A 739 10.15 -6.10 -14.79
CA GLY A 739 8.99 -6.24 -13.89
C GLY A 739 9.25 -7.10 -12.65
N LEU A 740 10.51 -7.44 -12.36
CA LEU A 740 10.86 -8.15 -11.14
C LEU A 740 10.57 -7.31 -9.88
N PRO A 741 10.32 -7.96 -8.73
CA PRO A 741 10.11 -7.26 -7.46
C PRO A 741 11.21 -6.23 -7.12
N GLY A 742 10.77 -5.08 -6.59
CA GLY A 742 11.62 -3.96 -6.21
C GLY A 742 12.49 -4.26 -4.99
N LEU A 743 13.73 -3.75 -4.96
CA LEU A 743 14.76 -4.15 -3.96
C LEU A 743 14.57 -3.54 -2.55
N ASN A 744 13.37 -3.06 -2.23
CA ASN A 744 13.02 -2.40 -0.96
C ASN A 744 11.93 -3.15 -0.17
N GLN A 745 11.56 -4.36 -0.60
CA GLN A 745 10.54 -5.19 0.05
C GLN A 745 11.00 -6.64 0.19
N PRO A 746 10.43 -7.42 1.12
CA PRO A 746 10.76 -8.83 1.29
C PRO A 746 10.39 -9.71 0.08
N GLN A 747 11.22 -10.72 -0.21
CA GLN A 747 11.09 -11.56 -1.41
C GLN A 747 11.63 -12.98 -1.20
N TYR A 748 11.07 -13.95 -1.93
CA TYR A 748 11.67 -15.26 -2.14
C TYR A 748 12.75 -15.17 -3.20
N ILE A 749 13.99 -15.54 -2.87
CA ILE A 749 15.15 -15.43 -3.77
C ILE A 749 15.58 -16.84 -4.22
N VAL A 750 15.41 -17.15 -5.51
CA VAL A 750 15.83 -18.44 -6.08
C VAL A 750 17.29 -18.34 -6.51
N ARG A 751 18.20 -18.42 -5.53
CA ARG A 751 19.64 -18.15 -5.67
C ARG A 751 20.33 -18.92 -6.79
N SER A 752 19.86 -20.11 -7.12
CA SER A 752 20.42 -20.93 -8.21
C SER A 752 19.90 -20.53 -9.59
N ALA A 753 18.78 -19.83 -9.69
CA ALA A 753 18.14 -19.41 -10.94
C ALA A 753 18.62 -18.03 -11.40
N GLY A 754 19.93 -17.92 -11.63
CA GLY A 754 20.56 -16.74 -12.22
C GLY A 754 20.34 -16.66 -13.73
N PHE A 755 19.83 -15.53 -14.21
CA PHE A 755 19.62 -15.27 -15.64
C PHE A 755 20.60 -14.22 -16.19
N ALA A 756 21.27 -13.45 -15.32
CA ALA A 756 22.33 -12.55 -15.74
C ALA A 756 23.35 -12.25 -14.64
N GLU A 757 24.58 -11.94 -15.06
CA GLU A 757 25.67 -11.54 -14.17
C GLU A 757 25.53 -10.06 -13.74
N PRO A 758 26.06 -9.68 -12.56
CA PRO A 758 26.75 -10.55 -11.60
C PRO A 758 25.81 -11.40 -10.74
N ASN A 759 24.63 -10.89 -10.33
CA ASN A 759 23.76 -11.54 -9.33
C ASN A 759 22.25 -11.38 -9.62
N GLU A 760 21.85 -11.30 -10.89
CA GLU A 760 20.42 -11.22 -11.22
C GLU A 760 19.80 -12.63 -11.27
N VAL A 761 18.88 -12.86 -10.34
CA VAL A 761 18.22 -14.14 -10.11
C VAL A 761 16.70 -13.98 -10.13
N LEU A 762 15.99 -15.07 -10.43
CA LEU A 762 14.54 -15.13 -10.24
C LEU A 762 14.21 -14.83 -8.78
N ARG A 763 13.24 -13.95 -8.57
CA ARG A 763 12.80 -13.52 -7.24
C ARG A 763 11.32 -13.16 -7.28
N PHE A 764 10.64 -13.41 -6.16
CA PHE A 764 9.18 -13.35 -6.09
C PHE A 764 8.71 -12.67 -4.81
N THR A 765 7.65 -11.89 -4.89
CA THR A 765 6.95 -11.37 -3.70
C THR A 765 5.94 -12.39 -3.19
N GLN A 766 5.66 -12.35 -1.89
CA GLN A 766 4.55 -13.09 -1.33
C GLN A 766 3.23 -12.40 -1.70
N ARG A 767 2.26 -13.16 -2.19
CA ARG A 767 0.87 -12.74 -2.36
C ARG A 767 0.04 -13.32 -1.21
N PHE A 768 -0.89 -12.52 -0.73
CA PHE A 768 -1.79 -12.88 0.37
C PHE A 768 -3.22 -12.97 -0.15
N GLU A 769 -3.96 -13.97 0.32
CA GLU A 769 -5.40 -14.00 0.13
C GLU A 769 -6.10 -13.28 1.30
N SER A 770 -6.84 -12.23 0.97
CA SER A 770 -7.58 -11.36 1.89
C SER A 770 -8.77 -10.71 1.20
N GLU A 771 -9.71 -10.13 1.96
CA GLU A 771 -10.80 -9.30 1.40
C GLU A 771 -10.27 -8.18 0.51
N PHE A 772 -9.12 -7.59 0.84
CA PHE A 772 -8.45 -6.58 0.04
C PHE A 772 -7.97 -7.13 -1.30
N SER A 773 -7.29 -8.28 -1.31
CA SER A 773 -6.85 -8.93 -2.56
C SER A 773 -8.03 -9.29 -3.48
N ARG A 774 -9.18 -9.70 -2.91
CA ARG A 774 -10.41 -10.02 -3.66
C ARG A 774 -11.03 -8.78 -4.26
N MET A 775 -11.08 -7.67 -3.51
CA MET A 775 -11.60 -6.39 -4.00
C MET A 775 -10.85 -5.90 -5.25
N TRP A 776 -9.53 -6.12 -5.28
CA TRP A 776 -8.66 -5.75 -6.40
C TRP A 776 -8.42 -6.87 -7.41
N ASN A 777 -9.19 -7.97 -7.37
CA ASN A 777 -9.06 -9.02 -8.38
C ASN A 777 -9.38 -8.47 -9.78
N GLY A 778 -8.61 -8.89 -10.79
CA GLY A 778 -8.70 -8.37 -12.16
C GLY A 778 -8.07 -6.99 -12.39
N TYR A 779 -7.51 -6.34 -11.37
CA TYR A 779 -6.69 -5.12 -11.50
C TYR A 779 -5.16 -5.40 -11.59
N PRO A 780 -4.40 -4.73 -12.47
CA PRO A 780 -4.85 -3.66 -13.37
C PRO A 780 -5.51 -4.21 -14.64
N ILE A 781 -6.62 -3.58 -15.05
CA ILE A 781 -7.21 -3.80 -16.37
C ILE A 781 -6.37 -3.00 -17.38
N ARG A 782 -5.49 -3.69 -18.12
CA ARG A 782 -4.64 -3.05 -19.13
C ARG A 782 -5.39 -2.90 -20.45
N ARG A 783 -5.14 -1.78 -21.13
CA ARG A 783 -5.66 -1.52 -22.49
C ARG A 783 -5.12 -2.55 -23.48
N ALA A 784 -5.91 -2.89 -24.50
CA ALA A 784 -5.39 -3.62 -25.64
C ALA A 784 -4.35 -2.74 -26.36
N ALA A 785 -3.23 -3.31 -26.79
CA ALA A 785 -2.25 -2.58 -27.58
C ALA A 785 -2.90 -2.15 -28.90
N THR A 786 -3.28 -0.88 -29.01
CA THR A 786 -3.63 -0.29 -30.30
C THR A 786 -2.37 -0.34 -31.16
N VAL A 787 -2.47 -0.99 -32.32
CA VAL A 787 -1.41 -0.96 -33.34
C VAL A 787 -1.31 0.48 -33.81
N SER A 788 -0.41 1.25 -33.19
CA SER A 788 -0.14 2.61 -33.60
C SER A 788 0.50 2.57 -34.99
N ILE A 789 -0.27 2.99 -35.99
CA ILE A 789 0.29 3.43 -37.27
C ILE A 789 1.22 4.61 -36.91
N PRO A 790 2.47 4.65 -37.39
CA PRO A 790 3.38 5.74 -37.06
C PRO A 790 2.78 7.04 -37.60
N VAL A 791 2.33 7.91 -36.70
CA VAL A 791 1.99 9.29 -37.05
C VAL A 791 3.33 9.98 -37.29
N GLY A 792 3.49 10.50 -38.51
CA GLY A 792 4.66 11.26 -38.91
C GLY A 792 4.89 12.43 -37.95
N SER A 793 6.16 12.66 -37.65
CA SER A 793 6.65 13.83 -36.93
C SER A 793 6.15 15.11 -37.59
N ASP A 794 5.17 15.76 -36.99
CA ASP A 794 4.93 17.19 -37.18
C ASP A 794 5.02 17.87 -35.82
N GLU A 795 5.74 18.98 -35.84
CA GLU A 795 6.25 19.77 -34.72
C GLU A 795 5.16 20.16 -33.73
N VAL A 796 5.35 19.81 -32.46
CA VAL A 796 4.53 20.33 -31.35
C VAL A 796 5.09 21.69 -30.96
N ASP A 797 4.38 22.74 -31.37
CA ASP A 797 4.59 24.10 -30.90
C ASP A 797 4.32 24.20 -29.39
N ASN A 798 5.31 24.75 -28.67
CA ASN A 798 5.27 25.06 -27.25
C ASN A 798 4.22 26.15 -26.96
N HIS A 799 3.16 25.81 -26.23
CA HIS A 799 2.41 26.77 -25.42
C HIS A 799 2.19 26.23 -24.00
N SER A 800 3.23 26.38 -23.18
CA SER A 800 3.12 26.34 -21.71
C SER A 800 3.39 27.74 -21.17
N GLU A 801 2.34 28.52 -20.93
CA GLU A 801 2.42 29.68 -20.04
C GLU A 801 1.05 29.96 -19.42
N ASN A 802 1.07 30.17 -18.10
CA ASN A 802 0.02 30.66 -17.21
C ASN A 802 -1.16 29.73 -16.87
N GLN A 803 -1.09 29.14 -15.67
CA GLN A 803 -2.14 29.28 -14.66
C GLN A 803 -1.59 28.94 -13.27
N ARG A 804 -1.38 30.00 -12.48
CA ARG A 804 -1.41 29.97 -11.02
C ARG A 804 -2.86 29.93 -10.56
#